data_AF-A0A5B2W6B2-F1
#
_entry.id   AF-A0A5B2W6B2-F1
#
_cell.length_a   1.000
_cell.length_b   1.000
_cell.length_c   1.000
_cell.angle_alpha   90.00
_cell.angle_beta   90.00
_cell.angle_gamma   90.00
#
_symmetry.space_group_name_H-M   'P 1'
#
loop_
_entity.id
_entity.type
_entity.pdbx_description
1 polymer ?
#
loop_
_entity_poly.entity_id
_entity_poly.type
_entity_poly.pdbx_seq_one_letter_code
_entity_poly.pdbx_strand_id
1 'polypeptide(L)'
;HQAPNGLGQLVSYVVLQPGAALSSADLLDAIRQDLPPHMVPQHVVFLDAFPLNDNGKVDRGRLPLPEFGRAGLSTAYRAPRAGLETTVAEIFLDALGVPEIGADDDFFELGGDSISAARAIIRIRPVVDPDTPLRLLFDERTVANVARALGELTAKRAADPSRAVTLVSRDHALPLSSAQQQLWFLHQLDSAETTYNEPTAHLIRGELDVAALGRAVNALAARHETLRTYFVMDGDSPAQRAVAALTVPLPVEDLRALPEDERHRAVHAALAAESRVPFDFARPPLFRVALFRMRDDEWVLFVNTHHIVTDGWSSMLMISELGRFYAAESAGGEAPGELPFQYADYAVAQRQRLADGHLDDQISFWRNELADAPTLLELRTDRPRPPKQTDEGNTIPFVLDQVVTARIRQFCREHDLSVYMFLLSVFSLLLNRYTGQRDLVVGTAAANRHQPGLDELIGFFVNILPVRVSFAQDVDFRTHADRVREKSLAVYDNQEVPFDRIVQELRLSATLNHPPLVQVVFAYQNRFDQSLDLGPLSVTRLAVPHNHARYDLTLYATEREDRLDASVEYNTDLFDQDTITRLIDNFETLLGDVLDRPDTRLSELTVASAAEAELLAKWNDTATPFPSSCLHELFEVQAAANPDRIAVVLGDTELTYRELDERANQLAHLLQEHGVRPDSVVGLCVERSPEMVIALIAILKAGGAYLPLDPEAPANRLNQILTAARAVLCLVDRDRTDLTARALTLDAAARHGASFPVTKPASTVSGANLVSIYYTSGSTGMPKGVANTHTGWVNRMTWMQRQHQLKPGETILHKTTLTFDDAALEIFWPLAYAGTIALLPPGLHRDPRAIIDAA
;
A
#
# COMPACT_ATOMS: atom_id res chain seq x y z
N HIS A 1 37.20 12.40 -18.39
CA HIS A 1 36.35 12.94 -19.47
C HIS A 1 34.92 12.52 -19.20
N GLN A 2 33.91 13.25 -19.68
CA GLN A 2 32.51 12.81 -19.56
C GLN A 2 32.10 12.08 -20.82
N ALA A 3 31.51 10.90 -20.66
CA ALA A 3 30.90 10.14 -21.75
C ALA A 3 29.51 10.70 -22.12
N PRO A 4 28.92 10.30 -23.26
CA PRO A 4 27.59 10.78 -23.70
C PRO A 4 26.46 10.54 -22.68
N ASN A 5 26.61 9.53 -21.82
CA ASN A 5 25.69 9.22 -20.71
C ASN A 5 25.89 10.11 -19.46
N GLY A 6 26.79 11.10 -19.51
CA GLY A 6 27.05 12.05 -18.42
C GLY A 6 28.02 11.58 -17.35
N LEU A 7 28.48 10.32 -17.40
CA LEU A 7 29.37 9.72 -16.39
C LEU A 7 30.84 10.06 -16.63
N GLY A 8 31.59 10.18 -15.54
CA GLY A 8 33.03 10.46 -15.56
C GLY A 8 33.84 9.21 -15.88
N GLN A 9 34.66 9.28 -16.93
CA GLN A 9 35.58 8.21 -17.35
C GLN A 9 37.05 8.65 -17.26
N LEU A 10 37.89 7.69 -16.88
CA LEU A 10 39.35 7.78 -16.90
C LEU A 10 39.86 7.51 -18.33
N VAL A 11 40.70 8.41 -18.82
CA VAL A 11 41.31 8.31 -20.15
C VAL A 11 42.80 8.42 -19.99
N SER A 12 43.53 7.48 -20.59
CA SER A 12 44.98 7.45 -20.61
C SER A 12 45.48 8.07 -21.91
N TYR A 13 46.36 9.06 -21.80
CA TYR A 13 47.07 9.63 -22.95
C TYR A 13 48.49 9.08 -22.96
N VAL A 14 48.91 8.48 -24.07
CA VAL A 14 50.15 7.71 -24.15
C VAL A 14 50.99 8.17 -25.33
N VAL A 15 52.25 8.51 -25.09
CA VAL A 15 53.24 8.76 -26.14
C VAL A 15 54.15 7.55 -26.23
N LEU A 16 54.20 6.91 -27.39
CA LEU A 16 55.06 5.75 -27.63
C LEU A 16 56.49 6.20 -27.96
N GLN A 17 57.47 5.38 -27.58
CA GLN A 17 58.83 5.60 -28.06
C GLN A 17 58.92 5.34 -29.58
N PRO A 18 59.79 6.05 -30.31
CA PRO A 18 59.95 5.86 -31.75
C PRO A 18 60.24 4.39 -32.09
N GLY A 19 59.41 3.79 -32.95
CA GLY A 19 59.54 2.39 -33.38
C GLY A 19 58.83 1.35 -32.48
N ALA A 20 58.19 1.77 -31.39
CA ALA A 20 57.35 0.89 -30.58
C ALA A 20 55.92 0.81 -31.16
N ALA A 21 55.36 -0.39 -31.19
CA ALA A 21 53.96 -0.63 -31.51
C ALA A 21 53.28 -1.30 -30.31
N LEU A 22 52.17 -0.70 -29.85
CA LEU A 22 51.39 -1.20 -28.72
C LEU A 22 49.92 -0.93 -29.02
N SER A 23 49.05 -1.92 -28.84
CA SER A 23 47.61 -1.73 -28.98
C SER A 23 47.01 -1.21 -27.67
N SER A 24 45.85 -0.54 -27.77
CA SER A 24 45.08 -0.12 -26.58
C SER A 24 44.70 -1.32 -25.70
N ALA A 25 44.35 -2.46 -26.32
CA ALA A 25 43.98 -3.68 -25.63
C ALA A 25 45.14 -4.25 -24.80
N ASP A 26 46.32 -4.39 -25.40
CA ASP A 26 47.51 -4.93 -24.72
C ASP A 26 47.93 -4.06 -23.52
N LEU A 27 47.82 -2.74 -23.66
CA LEU A 27 48.12 -1.80 -22.59
C LEU A 27 47.11 -1.92 -21.43
N LEU A 28 45.82 -1.98 -21.74
CA LEU A 28 44.78 -2.11 -20.72
C LEU A 28 44.84 -3.46 -20.00
N ASP A 29 45.14 -4.54 -20.71
CA ASP A 29 45.31 -5.87 -20.11
C ASP A 29 46.52 -5.93 -19.18
N ALA A 30 47.63 -5.27 -19.53
CA ALA A 30 48.77 -5.13 -18.62
C ALA A 30 48.41 -4.31 -17.37
N ILE A 31 47.71 -3.17 -17.54
CA ILE A 31 47.31 -2.31 -16.41
C ILE A 31 46.35 -3.02 -15.45
N ARG A 32 45.45 -3.87 -15.97
CA ARG A 32 44.48 -4.65 -15.18
C ARG A 32 45.14 -5.66 -14.24
N GLN A 33 46.37 -6.08 -14.51
CA GLN A 33 47.10 -7.01 -13.63
C GLN A 33 47.58 -6.34 -12.34
N ASP A 34 47.81 -5.02 -12.39
CA ASP A 34 48.43 -4.27 -11.30
C ASP A 34 47.49 -3.25 -10.63
N LEU A 35 46.37 -2.89 -11.26
CA LEU A 35 45.42 -1.89 -10.74
C LEU A 35 44.02 -2.45 -10.47
N PRO A 36 43.33 -1.96 -9.43
CA PRO A 36 41.90 -2.25 -9.21
C PRO A 36 41.04 -1.78 -10.39
N PRO A 37 39.88 -2.43 -10.68
CA PRO A 37 39.06 -2.16 -11.86
C PRO A 37 38.66 -0.69 -12.07
N HIS A 38 38.38 0.04 -10.98
CA HIS A 38 37.96 1.45 -11.05
C HIS A 38 39.12 2.43 -11.34
N MET A 39 40.37 1.97 -11.28
CA MET A 39 41.57 2.76 -11.63
C MET A 39 42.08 2.46 -13.04
N VAL A 40 41.53 1.46 -13.71
CA VAL A 40 41.87 1.12 -15.10
C VAL A 40 41.18 2.12 -16.03
N PRO A 41 41.92 2.83 -16.89
CA PRO A 41 41.34 3.76 -17.87
C PRO A 41 40.38 3.05 -18.83
N GLN A 42 39.25 3.68 -19.16
CA GLN A 42 38.28 3.14 -20.12
C GLN A 42 38.73 3.38 -21.58
N HIS A 43 39.54 4.41 -21.81
CA HIS A 43 40.07 4.74 -23.14
C HIS A 43 41.56 5.04 -23.12
N VAL A 44 42.25 4.68 -24.21
CA VAL A 44 43.66 5.00 -24.46
C VAL A 44 43.76 5.85 -25.72
N VAL A 45 44.37 7.02 -25.61
CA VAL A 45 44.62 7.93 -26.72
C VAL A 45 46.12 8.01 -26.95
N PHE A 46 46.59 7.50 -28.09
CA PHE A 46 47.99 7.60 -28.47
C PHE A 46 48.29 8.98 -29.08
N LEU A 47 49.37 9.60 -28.64
CA LEU A 47 49.84 10.90 -29.09
C LEU A 47 51.26 10.79 -29.64
N ASP A 48 51.57 11.58 -30.67
CA ASP A 48 52.95 11.73 -31.14
C ASP A 48 53.83 12.44 -30.11
N ALA A 49 53.26 13.41 -29.38
CA ALA A 49 53.88 14.10 -28.25
C ALA A 49 52.83 14.74 -27.34
N PHE A 50 53.15 14.93 -26.06
CA PHE A 50 52.26 15.68 -25.16
C PHE A 50 52.26 17.18 -25.49
N PRO A 51 51.09 17.85 -25.54
CA PRO A 51 51.03 19.29 -25.60
C PRO A 51 51.57 19.88 -24.29
N LEU A 52 52.52 20.81 -24.36
CA LEU A 52 53.11 21.47 -23.21
C LEU A 52 52.68 22.94 -23.14
N ASN A 53 52.53 23.48 -21.93
CA ASN A 53 52.33 24.91 -21.70
C ASN A 53 53.68 25.66 -21.67
N ASP A 54 53.63 26.99 -21.55
CA ASP A 54 54.82 27.87 -21.54
C ASP A 54 55.82 27.56 -20.39
N ASN A 55 55.39 26.78 -19.39
CA ASN A 55 56.21 26.32 -18.26
C ASN A 55 56.74 24.88 -18.43
N GLY A 56 56.56 24.26 -19.61
CA GLY A 56 57.03 22.90 -19.92
C GLY A 56 56.23 21.78 -19.24
N LYS A 57 55.06 22.06 -18.66
CA LYS A 57 54.16 21.04 -18.09
C LYS A 57 53.11 20.64 -19.11
N VAL A 58 52.57 19.42 -19.00
CA VAL A 58 51.46 18.95 -19.86
C VAL A 58 50.28 19.89 -19.74
N ASP A 59 49.88 20.46 -20.88
CA ASP A 59 48.69 21.30 -21.01
C ASP A 59 47.46 20.43 -21.20
N ARG A 60 46.80 20.11 -20.09
CA ARG A 60 45.61 19.26 -20.08
C ARG A 60 44.44 19.84 -20.87
N GLY A 61 44.38 21.17 -21.06
CA GLY A 61 43.33 21.82 -21.84
C GLY A 61 43.49 21.64 -23.35
N ARG A 62 44.67 21.21 -23.80
CA ARG A 62 45.02 20.98 -25.21
C ARG A 62 45.13 19.50 -25.58
N LEU A 63 44.84 18.60 -24.65
CA LEU A 63 44.74 17.17 -24.98
C LEU A 63 43.53 16.95 -25.91
N PRO A 64 43.66 16.15 -26.97
CA PRO A 64 42.55 15.86 -27.87
C PRO A 64 41.43 15.18 -27.09
N LEU A 65 40.18 15.54 -27.40
CA LEU A 65 39.05 14.88 -26.77
C LEU A 65 38.95 13.43 -27.26
N PRO A 66 38.73 12.45 -26.36
CA PRO A 66 38.45 11.07 -26.74
C PRO A 66 37.14 11.00 -27.52
N GLU A 67 37.11 10.22 -28.60
CA GLU A 67 35.89 9.93 -29.34
C GLU A 67 35.14 8.79 -28.64
N PHE A 68 33.98 9.11 -28.07
CA PHE A 68 33.11 8.14 -27.42
C PHE A 68 32.07 7.60 -28.41
N GLY A 69 31.81 6.30 -28.35
CA GLY A 69 30.88 5.62 -29.24
C GLY A 69 31.56 4.99 -30.46
N ARG A 70 30.74 4.43 -31.35
CA ARG A 70 31.20 3.54 -32.43
C ARG A 70 32.22 4.16 -33.38
N ALA A 71 32.16 5.48 -33.61
CA ALA A 71 33.11 6.19 -34.45
C ALA A 71 34.56 6.11 -33.95
N GLY A 72 34.75 5.90 -32.63
CA GLY A 72 36.06 5.72 -32.00
C GLY A 72 36.55 4.26 -31.95
N LEU A 73 35.75 3.29 -32.42
CA LEU A 73 36.15 1.88 -32.46
C LEU A 73 36.98 1.57 -33.70
N SER A 74 38.03 0.76 -33.54
CA SER A 74 38.84 0.25 -34.66
C SER A 74 38.24 -0.99 -35.34
N THR A 75 37.21 -1.58 -34.73
CA THR A 75 36.49 -2.76 -35.23
C THR A 75 35.49 -2.39 -36.33
N ALA A 76 35.45 -3.20 -37.38
CA ALA A 76 34.51 -2.99 -38.49
C ALA A 76 33.06 -3.31 -38.04
N TYR A 77 32.09 -2.51 -38.50
CA TYR A 77 30.68 -2.79 -38.21
C TYR A 77 30.24 -4.13 -38.78
N ARG A 78 29.72 -4.99 -37.90
CA ARG A 78 28.89 -6.13 -38.25
C ARG A 78 27.51 -5.98 -37.61
N ALA A 79 26.45 -6.05 -38.40
CA ALA A 79 25.09 -6.01 -37.90
C ALA A 79 24.77 -7.25 -37.02
N PRO A 80 24.04 -7.08 -35.90
CA PRO A 80 23.51 -8.20 -35.11
C PRO A 80 22.65 -9.13 -35.96
N ARG A 81 22.85 -10.45 -35.81
CA ARG A 81 21.99 -11.46 -36.44
C ARG A 81 20.63 -11.52 -35.73
N ALA A 82 19.59 -11.91 -36.47
CA ALA A 82 18.28 -12.17 -35.90
C ALA A 82 18.36 -13.22 -34.78
N GLY A 83 17.64 -12.99 -33.67
CA GLY A 83 17.70 -13.80 -32.46
C GLY A 83 18.43 -13.10 -31.31
N LEU A 84 19.18 -13.85 -30.49
CA LEU A 84 19.82 -13.33 -29.27
C LEU A 84 20.77 -12.14 -29.51
N GLU A 85 21.49 -12.08 -30.64
CA GLU A 85 22.34 -10.92 -30.94
C GLU A 85 21.52 -9.62 -31.06
N THR A 86 20.31 -9.68 -31.65
CA THR A 86 19.43 -8.51 -31.78
C THR A 86 18.88 -8.07 -30.42
N THR A 87 18.40 -9.02 -29.60
CA THR A 87 17.91 -8.73 -28.25
C THR A 87 19.00 -8.13 -27.35
N VAL A 88 20.21 -8.70 -27.36
CA VAL A 88 21.34 -8.18 -26.58
C VAL A 88 21.78 -6.80 -27.10
N ALA A 89 21.78 -6.59 -28.41
CA ALA A 89 22.08 -5.29 -29.01
C ALA A 89 21.09 -4.21 -28.56
N GLU A 90 19.78 -4.48 -28.59
CA GLU A 90 18.75 -3.55 -28.11
C GLU A 90 18.93 -3.19 -26.64
N ILE A 91 19.26 -4.17 -25.81
CA ILE A 91 19.52 -3.96 -24.38
C ILE A 91 20.78 -3.11 -24.18
N PHE A 92 21.83 -3.31 -24.99
CA PHE A 92 23.06 -2.52 -24.90
C PHE A 92 22.86 -1.09 -25.42
N LEU A 93 22.11 -0.90 -26.51
CA LEU A 93 21.72 0.42 -27.01
C LEU A 93 21.06 1.23 -25.90
N ASP A 94 20.09 0.64 -25.20
CA ASP A 94 19.38 1.31 -24.12
C ASP A 94 20.22 1.47 -22.85
N ALA A 95 21.13 0.53 -22.55
CA ALA A 95 22.01 0.62 -21.38
C ALA A 95 23.12 1.67 -21.55
N LEU A 96 23.63 1.88 -22.77
CA LEU A 96 24.75 2.76 -23.08
C LEU A 96 24.31 4.13 -23.61
N GLY A 97 23.08 4.24 -24.14
CA GLY A 97 22.58 5.47 -24.75
C GLY A 97 23.27 5.84 -26.06
N VAL A 98 23.74 4.83 -26.81
CA VAL A 98 24.42 5.01 -28.11
C VAL A 98 23.44 4.81 -29.28
N PRO A 99 23.61 5.51 -30.41
CA PRO A 99 22.65 5.46 -31.52
C PRO A 99 22.72 4.18 -32.34
N GLU A 100 23.85 3.46 -32.30
CA GLU A 100 24.08 2.25 -33.08
C GLU A 100 25.10 1.35 -32.37
N ILE A 101 24.87 0.03 -32.40
CA ILE A 101 25.79 -0.98 -31.88
C ILE A 101 25.94 -2.14 -32.86
N GLY A 102 27.17 -2.58 -33.07
CA GLY A 102 27.53 -3.78 -33.81
C GLY A 102 27.60 -5.01 -32.94
N ALA A 103 27.51 -6.16 -33.58
CA ALA A 103 27.59 -7.46 -32.93
C ALA A 103 28.96 -7.69 -32.27
N ASP A 104 30.04 -7.12 -32.82
CA ASP A 104 31.41 -7.29 -32.34
C ASP A 104 31.91 -6.08 -31.53
N ASP A 105 31.04 -5.10 -31.25
CA ASP A 105 31.42 -3.91 -30.49
C ASP A 105 31.50 -4.25 -28.99
N ASP A 106 32.58 -3.84 -28.32
CA ASP A 106 32.80 -4.04 -26.90
C ASP A 106 31.99 -3.04 -26.06
N PHE A 107 31.19 -3.56 -25.13
CA PHE A 107 30.30 -2.81 -24.26
C PHE A 107 31.03 -1.71 -23.47
N PHE A 108 32.24 -1.99 -23.00
CA PHE A 108 33.03 -1.06 -22.19
C PHE A 108 33.78 -0.04 -23.07
N GLU A 109 34.21 -0.42 -24.28
CA GLU A 109 34.80 0.53 -25.24
C GLU A 109 33.77 1.51 -25.80
N LEU A 110 32.49 1.14 -25.78
CA LEU A 110 31.37 2.05 -26.09
C LEU A 110 30.97 2.97 -24.94
N GLY A 111 31.73 2.94 -23.84
CA GLY A 111 31.52 3.79 -22.67
C GLY A 111 30.70 3.15 -21.56
N GLY A 112 30.53 1.83 -21.60
CA GLY A 112 29.96 1.05 -20.52
C GLY A 112 30.85 1.01 -19.28
N ASP A 113 30.21 0.84 -18.13
CA ASP A 113 30.81 0.73 -16.80
C ASP A 113 30.10 -0.37 -16.00
N SER A 114 30.53 -0.58 -14.75
CA SER A 114 29.96 -1.65 -13.93
C SER A 114 28.46 -1.48 -13.62
N ILE A 115 27.95 -0.25 -13.66
CA ILE A 115 26.55 0.08 -13.37
C ILE A 115 25.71 -0.23 -14.60
N SER A 116 26.07 0.32 -15.75
CA SER A 116 25.42 0.01 -17.05
C SER A 116 25.52 -1.48 -17.40
N ALA A 117 26.60 -2.15 -16.98
CA ALA A 117 26.74 -3.60 -17.12
C ALA A 117 25.71 -4.38 -16.27
N ALA A 118 25.56 -4.01 -15.00
CA ALA A 118 24.55 -4.60 -14.13
C ALA A 118 23.13 -4.35 -14.67
N ARG A 119 22.84 -3.14 -15.19
CA ARG A 119 21.57 -2.80 -15.86
C ARG A 119 21.28 -3.70 -17.05
N ALA A 120 22.28 -3.92 -17.91
CA ALA A 120 22.14 -4.79 -19.07
C ALA A 120 21.78 -6.22 -18.63
N ILE A 121 22.45 -6.78 -17.62
CA ILE A 121 22.14 -8.12 -17.11
C ILE A 121 20.74 -8.17 -16.47
N ILE A 122 20.35 -7.17 -15.68
CA ILE A 122 19.02 -7.09 -15.05
C ILE A 122 17.90 -7.10 -16.11
N ARG A 123 18.15 -6.54 -17.29
CA ARG A 123 17.21 -6.54 -18.43
C ARG A 123 17.29 -7.81 -19.27
N ILE A 124 18.46 -8.43 -19.37
CA ILE A 124 18.64 -9.73 -20.04
C ILE A 124 17.87 -10.82 -19.27
N ARG A 125 17.89 -10.80 -17.94
CA ARG A 125 17.27 -11.83 -17.09
C ARG A 125 15.80 -12.12 -17.42
N PRO A 126 14.88 -11.13 -17.42
CA PRO A 126 13.47 -11.38 -17.70
C PRO A 126 13.17 -11.69 -19.17
N VAL A 127 14.08 -11.40 -20.10
CA VAL A 127 13.82 -11.52 -21.56
C VAL A 127 14.50 -12.73 -22.18
N VAL A 128 15.60 -13.20 -21.60
CA VAL A 128 16.42 -14.29 -22.14
C VAL A 128 16.58 -15.43 -21.16
N ASP A 129 17.02 -15.14 -19.93
CA ASP A 129 17.34 -16.18 -18.95
C ASP A 129 17.44 -15.61 -17.52
N PRO A 130 16.49 -15.92 -16.61
CA PRO A 130 16.39 -15.30 -15.29
C PRO A 130 17.62 -15.54 -14.41
N ASP A 131 18.31 -16.66 -14.65
CA ASP A 131 19.47 -17.09 -13.89
C ASP A 131 20.80 -16.58 -14.52
N THR A 132 20.75 -15.57 -15.40
CA THR A 132 21.93 -14.99 -16.03
C THR A 132 22.88 -14.42 -14.96
N PRO A 133 24.14 -14.87 -14.87
CA PRO A 133 25.08 -14.38 -13.86
C PRO A 133 25.52 -12.94 -14.16
N LEU A 134 25.61 -12.08 -13.12
CA LEU A 134 26.01 -10.67 -13.25
C LEU A 134 27.40 -10.48 -13.88
N ARG A 135 28.30 -11.45 -13.70
CA ARG A 135 29.64 -11.43 -14.30
C ARG A 135 29.66 -11.64 -15.81
N LEU A 136 28.59 -12.17 -16.41
CA LEU A 136 28.58 -12.61 -17.80
C LEU A 136 29.03 -11.52 -18.77
N LEU A 137 28.59 -10.28 -18.54
CA LEU A 137 28.92 -9.15 -19.41
C LEU A 137 30.41 -8.78 -19.33
N PHE A 138 31.03 -8.94 -18.17
CA PHE A 138 32.45 -8.64 -17.97
C PHE A 138 33.36 -9.68 -18.62
N ASP A 139 32.89 -10.93 -18.67
CA ASP A 139 33.62 -12.04 -19.25
C ASP A 139 33.54 -12.02 -20.79
N GLU A 140 32.37 -11.71 -21.36
CA GLU A 140 32.10 -11.90 -22.79
C GLU A 140 32.14 -10.60 -23.61
N ARG A 141 31.84 -9.45 -22.98
CA ARG A 141 32.07 -8.05 -23.42
C ARG A 141 31.43 -7.54 -24.71
N THR A 142 31.25 -8.37 -25.73
CA THR A 142 30.62 -7.98 -27.02
C THR A 142 29.22 -8.57 -27.14
N VAL A 143 28.36 -7.93 -27.95
CA VAL A 143 26.99 -8.40 -28.21
C VAL A 143 26.96 -9.86 -28.65
N ALA A 144 27.83 -10.25 -29.59
CA ALA A 144 27.88 -11.60 -30.15
C ALA A 144 28.35 -12.65 -29.14
N ASN A 145 29.36 -12.33 -28.33
CA ASN A 145 29.87 -13.23 -27.31
C ASN A 145 28.88 -13.42 -26.16
N VAL A 146 28.23 -12.33 -25.73
CA VAL A 146 27.20 -12.37 -24.69
C VAL A 146 25.99 -13.16 -25.19
N ALA A 147 25.53 -12.92 -26.42
CA ALA A 147 24.47 -13.71 -27.04
C ALA A 147 24.82 -15.20 -27.15
N ARG A 148 26.06 -15.53 -27.53
CA ARG A 148 26.56 -16.92 -27.57
C ARG A 148 26.57 -17.55 -26.18
N ALA A 149 27.11 -16.88 -25.18
CA ALA A 149 27.22 -17.41 -23.82
C ALA A 149 25.85 -17.55 -23.13
N LEU A 150 24.92 -16.64 -23.40
CA LEU A 150 23.51 -16.80 -23.04
C LEU A 150 22.92 -18.05 -23.70
N GLY A 151 23.13 -18.21 -25.01
CA GLY A 151 22.71 -19.41 -25.74
C GLY A 151 23.28 -20.71 -25.13
N GLU A 152 24.54 -20.70 -24.69
CA GLU A 152 25.19 -21.84 -24.02
C GLU A 152 24.67 -22.09 -22.60
N LEU A 153 24.36 -21.04 -21.84
CA LEU A 153 23.75 -21.16 -20.50
C LEU A 153 22.33 -21.72 -20.60
N THR A 154 21.52 -21.17 -21.50
CA THR A 154 20.18 -21.66 -21.78
C THR A 154 20.24 -23.11 -22.28
N ALA A 155 21.19 -23.45 -23.17
CA ALA A 155 21.38 -24.82 -23.64
C ALA A 155 21.85 -25.78 -22.53
N LYS A 156 22.76 -25.35 -21.64
CA LYS A 156 23.18 -26.17 -20.49
C LYS A 156 22.05 -26.41 -19.50
N ARG A 157 21.18 -25.43 -19.26
CA ARG A 157 19.98 -25.60 -18.43
C ARG A 157 18.94 -26.47 -19.10
N ALA A 158 18.73 -26.30 -20.40
CA ALA A 158 17.91 -27.20 -21.20
C ALA A 158 18.43 -28.64 -21.14
N ALA A 159 19.74 -28.81 -20.98
CA ALA A 159 20.41 -30.11 -20.82
C ALA A 159 20.48 -30.62 -19.37
N ASP A 160 19.99 -29.87 -18.36
CA ASP A 160 19.89 -30.36 -16.98
C ASP A 160 18.75 -31.38 -16.88
N PRO A 161 19.05 -32.68 -16.71
CA PRO A 161 18.03 -33.72 -16.70
C PRO A 161 17.04 -33.56 -15.54
N SER A 162 17.44 -32.88 -14.46
CA SER A 162 16.58 -32.66 -13.28
C SER A 162 15.50 -31.60 -13.51
N ARG A 163 15.65 -30.76 -14.54
CA ARG A 163 14.66 -29.74 -14.92
C ARG A 163 13.89 -30.10 -16.19
N ALA A 164 14.27 -31.16 -16.91
CA ALA A 164 13.65 -31.52 -18.18
C ALA A 164 12.21 -32.02 -18.00
N VAL A 165 11.27 -31.46 -18.77
CA VAL A 165 9.94 -32.04 -18.95
C VAL A 165 10.05 -33.19 -19.94
N THR A 166 9.60 -34.38 -19.53
CA THR A 166 9.60 -35.58 -20.38
C THR A 166 8.18 -36.02 -20.66
N LEU A 167 7.95 -36.58 -21.86
CA LEU A 167 6.64 -37.11 -22.24
C LEU A 167 6.27 -38.31 -21.36
N VAL A 168 5.07 -38.28 -20.78
CA VAL A 168 4.54 -39.37 -19.96
C VAL A 168 3.37 -40.09 -20.63
N SER A 169 3.22 -41.39 -20.37
CA SER A 169 2.11 -42.18 -20.95
C SER A 169 0.74 -41.62 -20.54
N ARG A 170 -0.22 -41.62 -21.48
CA ARG A 170 -1.62 -41.22 -21.26
C ARG A 170 -2.55 -42.40 -20.92
N ASP A 171 -2.00 -43.59 -20.68
CA ASP A 171 -2.78 -44.82 -20.39
C ASP A 171 -3.45 -44.80 -19.00
N HIS A 172 -2.97 -43.94 -18.10
CA HIS A 172 -3.47 -43.78 -16.73
C HIS A 172 -3.77 -42.31 -16.43
N ALA A 173 -4.42 -42.05 -15.30
CA ALA A 173 -4.65 -40.68 -14.84
C ALA A 173 -3.34 -40.06 -14.34
N LEU A 174 -3.11 -38.79 -14.63
CA LEU A 174 -1.88 -38.08 -14.27
C LEU A 174 -2.14 -37.15 -13.08
N PRO A 175 -1.15 -36.87 -12.21
CA PRO A 175 -1.34 -35.94 -11.11
C PRO A 175 -1.62 -34.52 -11.61
N LEU A 176 -2.35 -33.73 -10.81
CA LEU A 176 -2.48 -32.28 -11.02
C LEU A 176 -1.17 -31.59 -10.66
N SER A 177 -0.87 -30.45 -11.29
CA SER A 177 0.14 -29.53 -10.75
C SER A 177 -0.29 -29.03 -9.36
N SER A 178 0.62 -28.49 -8.56
CA SER A 178 0.26 -27.95 -7.23
C SER A 178 -0.81 -26.86 -7.34
N ALA A 179 -0.68 -25.98 -8.34
CA ALA A 179 -1.62 -24.89 -8.58
C ALA A 179 -3.01 -25.41 -9.05
N GLN A 180 -3.04 -26.42 -9.93
CA GLN A 180 -4.30 -27.07 -10.30
C GLN A 180 -4.99 -27.75 -9.13
N GLN A 181 -4.23 -28.43 -8.26
CA GLN A 181 -4.80 -29.10 -7.08
C GLN A 181 -5.48 -28.10 -6.14
N GLN A 182 -4.92 -26.89 -5.99
CA GLN A 182 -5.51 -25.82 -5.20
C GLN A 182 -6.88 -25.39 -5.75
N LEU A 183 -6.96 -25.08 -7.06
CA LEU A 183 -8.21 -24.70 -7.70
C LEU A 183 -9.23 -25.84 -7.71
N TRP A 184 -8.78 -27.08 -7.88
CA TRP A 184 -9.62 -28.26 -7.73
C TRP A 184 -10.21 -28.33 -6.32
N PHE A 185 -9.41 -28.13 -5.27
CA PHE A 185 -9.91 -28.14 -3.90
C PHE A 185 -10.94 -27.03 -3.64
N LEU A 186 -10.71 -25.81 -4.14
CA LEU A 186 -11.67 -24.70 -4.03
C LEU A 186 -12.99 -25.03 -4.72
N HIS A 187 -12.94 -25.58 -5.94
CA HIS A 187 -14.14 -26.03 -6.66
C HIS A 187 -14.91 -27.13 -5.90
N GLN A 188 -14.23 -27.99 -5.15
CA GLN A 188 -14.89 -29.01 -4.33
C GLN A 188 -15.59 -28.42 -3.09
N LEU A 189 -15.18 -27.25 -2.62
CA LEU A 189 -15.84 -26.55 -1.52
C LEU A 189 -17.13 -25.86 -2.00
N ASP A 190 -17.13 -25.33 -3.21
CA ASP A 190 -18.29 -24.72 -3.85
C ASP A 190 -18.24 -24.88 -5.38
N SER A 191 -18.92 -25.90 -5.91
CA SER A 191 -18.89 -26.21 -7.33
C SER A 191 -19.74 -25.28 -8.20
N ALA A 192 -20.53 -24.39 -7.57
CA ALA A 192 -21.32 -23.38 -8.26
C ALA A 192 -20.58 -22.05 -8.40
N GLU A 193 -19.42 -21.90 -7.77
CA GLU A 193 -18.61 -20.69 -7.81
C GLU A 193 -18.03 -20.42 -9.22
N THR A 194 -17.92 -19.14 -9.59
CA THR A 194 -17.45 -18.70 -10.93
C THR A 194 -16.32 -17.68 -10.89
N THR A 195 -15.74 -17.42 -9.72
CA THR A 195 -14.59 -16.51 -9.51
C THR A 195 -13.41 -16.82 -10.42
N TYR A 196 -13.20 -18.10 -10.74
CA TYR A 196 -12.09 -18.56 -11.58
C TYR A 196 -12.47 -18.75 -13.06
N ASN A 197 -13.63 -18.23 -13.48
CA ASN A 197 -13.93 -18.06 -14.89
C ASN A 197 -13.19 -16.84 -15.45
N GLU A 198 -12.55 -17.00 -16.61
CA GLU A 198 -11.84 -15.93 -17.31
C GLU A 198 -12.56 -15.59 -18.63
N PRO A 199 -13.63 -14.76 -18.58
CA PRO A 199 -14.36 -14.37 -19.77
C PRO A 199 -13.63 -13.26 -20.55
N THR A 200 -13.61 -13.38 -21.88
CA THR A 200 -13.14 -12.36 -22.81
C THR A 200 -14.12 -12.20 -23.96
N ALA A 201 -14.21 -10.99 -24.51
CA ALA A 201 -15.07 -10.69 -25.64
C ALA A 201 -14.35 -9.80 -26.65
N HIS A 202 -14.59 -10.06 -27.94
CA HIS A 202 -13.96 -9.36 -29.05
C HIS A 202 -15.02 -8.94 -30.07
N LEU A 203 -15.11 -7.64 -30.32
CA LEU A 203 -15.88 -7.07 -31.43
C LEU A 203 -15.08 -7.26 -32.72
N ILE A 204 -15.68 -7.91 -33.71
CA ILE A 204 -15.10 -8.20 -35.01
C ILE A 204 -15.91 -7.48 -36.07
N ARG A 205 -15.25 -6.71 -36.94
CA ARG A 205 -15.86 -6.02 -38.07
C ARG A 205 -15.26 -6.47 -39.40
N GLY A 206 -16.13 -6.83 -40.33
CA GLY A 206 -15.84 -7.33 -41.67
C GLY A 206 -16.52 -8.67 -42.00
N GLU A 207 -16.17 -9.25 -43.14
CA GLU A 207 -16.70 -10.53 -43.62
C GLU A 207 -16.01 -11.72 -42.90
N LEU A 208 -16.64 -12.21 -41.83
CA LEU A 208 -16.14 -13.34 -41.04
C LEU A 208 -16.56 -14.69 -41.66
N ASP A 209 -15.59 -15.58 -41.92
CA ASP A 209 -15.88 -16.99 -42.22
C ASP A 209 -16.13 -17.77 -40.92
N VAL A 210 -17.39 -17.87 -40.54
CA VAL A 210 -17.81 -18.57 -39.32
C VAL A 210 -17.42 -20.05 -39.33
N ALA A 211 -17.38 -20.69 -40.49
CA ALA A 211 -17.01 -22.10 -40.59
C ALA A 211 -15.51 -22.29 -40.37
N ALA A 212 -14.68 -21.40 -40.93
CA ALA A 212 -13.24 -21.37 -40.66
C ALA A 212 -12.94 -21.09 -39.19
N LEU A 213 -13.67 -20.16 -38.55
CA LEU A 213 -13.54 -19.90 -37.12
C LEU A 213 -13.90 -21.14 -36.28
N GLY A 214 -14.98 -21.84 -36.61
CA GLY A 214 -15.34 -23.10 -35.97
C GLY A 214 -14.25 -24.18 -36.09
N ARG A 215 -13.62 -24.31 -37.27
CA ARG A 215 -12.48 -25.23 -37.47
C ARG A 215 -11.25 -24.79 -36.67
N ALA A 216 -10.96 -23.49 -36.63
CA ALA A 216 -9.83 -22.93 -35.88
C ALA A 216 -9.95 -23.19 -34.37
N VAL A 217 -11.13 -23.00 -33.79
CA VAL A 217 -11.40 -23.34 -32.37
C VAL A 217 -11.14 -24.83 -32.08
N ASN A 218 -11.56 -25.71 -32.99
CA ASN A 218 -11.35 -27.15 -32.82
C ASN A 218 -9.88 -27.56 -33.03
N ALA A 219 -9.16 -26.91 -33.95
CA ALA A 219 -7.73 -27.13 -34.14
C ALA A 219 -6.92 -26.69 -32.90
N LEU A 220 -7.30 -25.57 -32.28
CA LEU A 220 -6.73 -25.11 -31.03
C LEU A 220 -6.93 -26.13 -29.89
N ALA A 221 -8.16 -26.63 -29.73
CA ALA A 221 -8.48 -27.67 -28.73
C ALA A 221 -7.80 -29.02 -29.01
N ALA A 222 -7.52 -29.34 -30.28
CA ALA A 222 -6.77 -30.53 -30.66
C ALA A 222 -5.28 -30.41 -30.33
N ARG A 223 -4.68 -29.22 -30.56
CA ARG A 223 -3.27 -28.91 -30.28
C ARG A 223 -2.93 -28.98 -28.80
N HIS A 224 -3.79 -28.43 -27.94
CA HIS A 224 -3.52 -28.27 -26.51
C HIS A 224 -4.34 -29.24 -25.67
N GLU A 225 -3.68 -30.21 -25.03
CA GLU A 225 -4.39 -31.22 -24.22
C GLU A 225 -5.21 -30.60 -23.10
N THR A 226 -4.73 -29.50 -22.51
CA THR A 226 -5.38 -28.81 -21.39
C THR A 226 -6.84 -28.42 -21.71
N LEU A 227 -7.14 -28.07 -22.97
CA LEU A 227 -8.50 -27.65 -23.39
C LEU A 227 -9.47 -28.83 -23.52
N ARG A 228 -8.92 -30.05 -23.57
CA ARG A 228 -9.64 -31.33 -23.60
C ARG A 228 -9.43 -32.16 -22.32
N THR A 229 -8.87 -31.53 -21.29
CA THR A 229 -8.63 -32.13 -19.96
C THR A 229 -9.87 -32.04 -19.08
N TYR A 230 -10.08 -33.08 -18.28
CA TYR A 230 -11.03 -33.16 -17.18
C TYR A 230 -10.36 -33.82 -15.97
N PHE A 231 -10.94 -33.61 -14.79
CA PHE A 231 -10.40 -34.03 -13.52
C PHE A 231 -11.22 -35.16 -12.92
N VAL A 232 -10.53 -36.12 -12.31
CA VAL A 232 -11.08 -37.33 -11.71
C VAL A 232 -10.41 -37.60 -10.37
N MET A 233 -10.96 -38.54 -9.60
CA MET A 233 -10.27 -39.13 -8.47
C MET A 233 -9.56 -40.42 -8.92
N ASP A 234 -8.27 -40.55 -8.61
CA ASP A 234 -7.51 -41.78 -8.71
C ASP A 234 -7.18 -42.28 -7.29
N GLY A 235 -7.97 -43.25 -6.81
CA GLY A 235 -8.02 -43.59 -5.38
C GLY A 235 -8.46 -42.38 -4.55
N ASP A 236 -7.62 -41.97 -3.60
CA ASP A 236 -7.85 -40.82 -2.71
C ASP A 236 -7.18 -39.52 -3.20
N SER A 237 -6.58 -39.51 -4.40
CA SER A 237 -5.87 -38.34 -4.94
C SER A 237 -6.55 -37.78 -6.18
N PRO A 238 -6.64 -36.45 -6.34
CA PRO A 238 -7.13 -35.85 -7.58
C PRO A 238 -6.13 -36.08 -8.71
N ALA A 239 -6.64 -36.38 -9.90
CA ALA A 239 -5.89 -36.64 -11.11
C ALA A 239 -6.57 -36.01 -12.33
N GLN A 240 -5.83 -35.88 -13.43
CA GLN A 240 -6.27 -35.30 -14.69
C GLN A 240 -6.19 -36.32 -15.83
N ARG A 241 -7.13 -36.22 -16.77
CA ARG A 241 -7.16 -37.02 -18.01
C ARG A 241 -7.57 -36.12 -19.17
N ALA A 242 -7.03 -36.38 -20.35
CA ALA A 242 -7.45 -35.69 -21.57
C ALA A 242 -8.17 -36.66 -22.51
N VAL A 243 -9.30 -36.24 -23.09
CA VAL A 243 -9.99 -37.05 -24.11
C VAL A 243 -9.21 -36.98 -25.43
N ALA A 244 -9.09 -38.09 -26.16
CA ALA A 244 -8.27 -38.15 -27.38
C ALA A 244 -8.74 -37.19 -28.49
N ALA A 245 -10.05 -36.96 -28.60
CA ALA A 245 -10.65 -36.00 -29.51
C ALA A 245 -11.83 -35.33 -28.83
N LEU A 246 -11.98 -34.02 -29.05
CA LEU A 246 -13.09 -33.22 -28.55
C LEU A 246 -13.58 -32.29 -29.66
N THR A 247 -14.89 -32.17 -29.80
CA THR A 247 -15.50 -31.15 -30.67
C THR A 247 -16.07 -30.04 -29.81
N VAL A 248 -15.50 -28.84 -29.93
CA VAL A 248 -15.99 -27.64 -29.26
C VAL A 248 -17.06 -26.98 -30.13
N PRO A 249 -18.30 -26.83 -29.64
CA PRO A 249 -19.35 -26.15 -30.40
C PRO A 249 -19.08 -24.64 -30.47
N LEU A 250 -19.39 -24.03 -31.62
CA LEU A 250 -19.45 -22.57 -31.80
C LEU A 250 -20.91 -22.16 -32.03
N PRO A 251 -21.73 -22.03 -30.95
CA PRO A 251 -23.09 -21.53 -31.08
C PRO A 251 -23.09 -20.12 -31.66
N VAL A 252 -24.02 -19.87 -32.59
CA VAL A 252 -24.22 -18.57 -33.23
C VAL A 252 -25.60 -18.05 -32.86
N GLU A 253 -25.65 -16.90 -32.19
CA GLU A 253 -26.88 -16.20 -31.89
C GLU A 253 -27.05 -14.99 -32.82
N ASP A 254 -28.17 -14.92 -33.54
CA ASP A 254 -28.44 -13.86 -34.49
C ASP A 254 -29.31 -12.76 -33.85
N LEU A 255 -28.69 -11.62 -33.56
CA LEU A 255 -29.34 -10.49 -32.89
C LEU A 255 -29.83 -9.43 -33.89
N ARG A 256 -29.69 -9.64 -35.20
CA ARG A 256 -30.11 -8.67 -36.23
C ARG A 256 -31.61 -8.38 -36.21
N ALA A 257 -32.42 -9.29 -35.67
CA ALA A 257 -33.86 -9.08 -35.51
C ALA A 257 -34.22 -8.05 -34.42
N LEU A 258 -33.31 -7.77 -33.48
CA LEU A 258 -33.54 -6.76 -32.43
C LEU A 258 -33.31 -5.33 -32.96
N PRO A 259 -33.97 -4.32 -32.38
CA PRO A 259 -33.63 -2.91 -32.60
C PRO A 259 -32.16 -2.61 -32.27
N GLU A 260 -31.54 -1.67 -32.99
CA GLU A 260 -30.11 -1.33 -32.85
C GLU A 260 -29.73 -0.97 -31.39
N ASP A 261 -30.54 -0.14 -30.73
CA ASP A 261 -30.36 0.27 -29.32
C ASP A 261 -30.53 -0.88 -28.31
N GLU A 262 -31.13 -2.00 -28.74
CA GLU A 262 -31.33 -3.18 -27.91
C GLU A 262 -30.26 -4.25 -28.12
N ARG A 263 -29.63 -4.33 -29.30
CA ARG A 263 -28.60 -5.33 -29.62
C ARG A 263 -27.41 -5.27 -28.67
N HIS A 264 -26.87 -4.08 -28.43
CA HIS A 264 -25.73 -3.92 -27.53
C HIS A 264 -26.08 -4.35 -26.10
N ARG A 265 -27.27 -3.99 -25.60
CA ARG A 265 -27.75 -4.43 -24.29
C ARG A 265 -27.95 -5.94 -24.22
N ALA A 266 -28.50 -6.55 -25.27
CA ALA A 266 -28.70 -7.99 -25.37
C ALA A 266 -27.37 -8.75 -25.32
N VAL A 267 -26.35 -8.31 -26.08
CA VAL A 267 -25.01 -8.90 -26.00
C VAL A 267 -24.42 -8.74 -24.60
N HIS A 268 -24.42 -7.53 -24.03
CA HIS A 268 -23.86 -7.35 -22.69
C HIS A 268 -24.55 -8.24 -21.64
N ALA A 269 -25.86 -8.41 -21.72
CA ALA A 269 -26.61 -9.33 -20.86
C ALA A 269 -26.23 -10.80 -21.10
N ALA A 270 -26.06 -11.21 -22.36
CA ALA A 270 -25.65 -12.58 -22.71
C ALA A 270 -24.22 -12.89 -22.23
N LEU A 271 -23.28 -11.96 -22.41
CA LEU A 271 -21.90 -12.08 -21.93
C LEU A 271 -21.86 -12.22 -20.40
N ALA A 272 -22.64 -11.40 -19.68
CA ALA A 272 -22.71 -11.44 -18.22
C ALA A 272 -23.42 -12.69 -17.68
N ALA A 273 -24.39 -13.23 -18.43
CA ALA A 273 -25.05 -14.48 -18.06
C ALA A 273 -24.10 -15.67 -18.24
N GLU A 274 -23.42 -15.76 -19.39
CA GLU A 274 -22.52 -16.87 -19.71
C GLU A 274 -21.26 -16.87 -18.82
N SER A 275 -20.76 -15.70 -18.42
CA SER A 275 -19.62 -15.60 -17.48
C SER A 275 -19.92 -16.21 -16.11
N ARG A 276 -21.19 -16.25 -15.70
CA ARG A 276 -21.69 -16.78 -14.42
C ARG A 276 -22.14 -18.24 -14.49
N VAL A 277 -21.96 -18.91 -15.61
CA VAL A 277 -22.24 -20.34 -15.72
C VAL A 277 -21.01 -21.13 -15.24
N PRO A 278 -21.13 -22.00 -14.23
CA PRO A 278 -20.01 -22.78 -13.71
C PRO A 278 -19.54 -23.86 -14.69
N PHE A 279 -18.27 -24.24 -14.60
CA PHE A 279 -17.71 -25.38 -15.32
C PHE A 279 -17.79 -26.66 -14.48
N ASP A 280 -18.08 -27.80 -15.10
CA ASP A 280 -18.02 -29.12 -14.46
C ASP A 280 -16.64 -29.75 -14.68
N PHE A 281 -15.82 -29.83 -13.64
CA PHE A 281 -14.45 -30.35 -13.74
C PHE A 281 -14.39 -31.81 -14.17
N ALA A 282 -15.47 -32.58 -14.01
CA ALA A 282 -15.53 -33.97 -14.45
C ALA A 282 -15.84 -34.11 -15.96
N ARG A 283 -16.12 -33.02 -16.68
CA ARG A 283 -16.54 -33.05 -18.09
C ARG A 283 -15.82 -31.98 -18.92
N PRO A 284 -15.04 -32.39 -19.95
CA PRO A 284 -14.47 -31.42 -20.88
C PRO A 284 -15.53 -30.93 -21.89
N PRO A 285 -15.36 -29.74 -22.50
CA PRO A 285 -14.25 -28.80 -22.30
C PRO A 285 -14.44 -27.87 -21.08
N LEU A 286 -13.32 -27.47 -20.48
CA LEU A 286 -13.25 -26.35 -19.52
C LEU A 286 -12.97 -25.00 -20.22
N PHE A 287 -13.50 -24.91 -21.44
CA PHE A 287 -13.37 -23.82 -22.41
C PHE A 287 -14.63 -23.76 -23.26
N ARG A 288 -15.23 -22.59 -23.39
CA ARG A 288 -16.47 -22.34 -24.14
C ARG A 288 -16.30 -21.13 -25.03
N VAL A 289 -16.93 -21.18 -26.20
CA VAL A 289 -16.98 -20.08 -27.16
C VAL A 289 -18.41 -19.82 -27.58
N ALA A 290 -18.73 -18.58 -27.91
CA ALA A 290 -20.01 -18.21 -28.52
C ALA A 290 -19.82 -17.04 -29.50
N LEU A 291 -20.65 -16.98 -30.53
CA LEU A 291 -20.61 -15.93 -31.53
C LEU A 291 -21.97 -15.23 -31.61
N PHE A 292 -21.98 -13.91 -31.46
CA PHE A 292 -23.18 -13.09 -31.59
C PHE A 292 -23.11 -12.27 -32.87
N ARG A 293 -24.10 -12.42 -33.75
CA ARG A 293 -24.20 -11.64 -34.99
C ARG A 293 -24.97 -10.35 -34.73
N MET A 294 -24.26 -9.23 -34.77
CA MET A 294 -24.84 -7.89 -34.52
C MET A 294 -25.40 -7.27 -35.80
N ARG A 295 -24.66 -7.43 -36.90
CA ARG A 295 -24.98 -6.96 -38.26
C ARG A 295 -24.46 -7.98 -39.28
N ASP A 296 -24.56 -7.66 -40.56
CA ASP A 296 -24.04 -8.56 -41.60
C ASP A 296 -22.51 -8.67 -41.53
N ASP A 297 -21.83 -7.59 -41.13
CA ASP A 297 -20.39 -7.38 -41.06
C ASP A 297 -19.91 -7.06 -39.62
N GLU A 298 -20.73 -7.26 -38.59
CA GLU A 298 -20.37 -6.97 -37.20
C GLU A 298 -20.74 -8.14 -36.29
N TRP A 299 -19.76 -8.63 -35.54
CA TRP A 299 -19.85 -9.84 -34.72
C TRP A 299 -19.22 -9.62 -33.35
N VAL A 300 -19.67 -10.37 -32.35
CA VAL A 300 -19.00 -10.45 -31.05
C VAL A 300 -18.63 -11.90 -30.79
N LEU A 301 -17.32 -12.17 -30.70
CA LEU A 301 -16.77 -13.45 -30.26
C LEU A 301 -16.58 -13.42 -28.75
N PHE A 302 -17.24 -14.33 -28.05
CA PHE A 302 -17.05 -14.56 -26.62
C PHE A 302 -16.24 -15.83 -26.41
N VAL A 303 -15.27 -15.76 -25.50
CA VAL A 303 -14.42 -16.87 -25.08
C VAL A 303 -14.38 -16.91 -23.57
N ASN A 304 -14.74 -18.04 -22.96
CA ASN A 304 -14.68 -18.22 -21.51
C ASN A 304 -13.93 -19.52 -21.18
N THR A 305 -13.00 -19.43 -20.24
CA THR A 305 -12.13 -20.52 -19.80
C THR A 305 -12.14 -20.61 -18.29
N HIS A 306 -11.94 -21.80 -17.73
CA HIS A 306 -11.64 -21.92 -16.31
C HIS A 306 -10.13 -21.76 -16.05
N HIS A 307 -9.75 -21.00 -15.03
CA HIS A 307 -8.36 -20.72 -14.65
C HIS A 307 -7.55 -21.98 -14.25
N ILE A 308 -8.18 -23.15 -14.12
CA ILE A 308 -7.48 -24.43 -13.87
C ILE A 308 -6.80 -24.99 -15.14
N VAL A 309 -7.24 -24.55 -16.31
CA VAL A 309 -6.67 -24.95 -17.62
C VAL A 309 -5.98 -23.80 -18.36
N THR A 310 -6.05 -22.57 -17.83
CA THR A 310 -5.47 -21.37 -18.43
C THR A 310 -4.91 -20.42 -17.36
N ASP A 311 -4.16 -19.42 -17.77
CA ASP A 311 -3.73 -18.26 -16.99
C ASP A 311 -3.61 -17.03 -17.89
N GLY A 312 -3.25 -15.88 -17.33
CA GLY A 312 -3.11 -14.64 -18.11
C GLY A 312 -2.19 -14.77 -19.34
N TRP A 313 -1.09 -15.54 -19.23
CA TRP A 313 -0.18 -15.79 -20.37
C TRP A 313 -0.80 -16.75 -21.39
N SER A 314 -1.43 -17.82 -20.92
CA SER A 314 -2.12 -18.80 -21.76
C SER A 314 -3.28 -18.19 -22.53
N SER A 315 -4.03 -17.29 -21.90
CA SER A 315 -5.15 -16.59 -22.54
C SER A 315 -4.65 -15.71 -23.71
N MET A 316 -3.46 -15.13 -23.60
CA MET A 316 -2.82 -14.43 -24.72
C MET A 316 -2.41 -15.38 -25.85
N LEU A 317 -1.73 -16.48 -25.50
CA LEU A 317 -1.29 -17.47 -26.46
C LEU A 317 -2.48 -18.10 -27.20
N MET A 318 -3.55 -18.41 -26.46
CA MET A 318 -4.81 -18.93 -26.97
C MET A 318 -5.41 -18.02 -28.04
N ILE A 319 -5.47 -16.72 -27.77
CA ILE A 319 -6.00 -15.72 -28.70
C ILE A 319 -5.10 -15.56 -29.94
N SER A 320 -3.78 -15.51 -29.75
CA SER A 320 -2.81 -15.42 -30.86
C SER A 320 -2.89 -16.66 -31.77
N GLU A 321 -2.89 -17.86 -31.20
CA GLU A 321 -2.98 -19.09 -31.98
C GLU A 321 -4.36 -19.27 -32.65
N LEU A 322 -5.45 -18.84 -32.01
CA LEU A 322 -6.77 -18.84 -32.63
C LEU A 322 -6.77 -18.04 -33.94
N GLY A 323 -6.11 -16.88 -33.96
CA GLY A 323 -5.94 -16.07 -35.17
C GLY A 323 -5.15 -16.79 -36.26
N ARG A 324 -4.04 -17.45 -35.89
CA ARG A 324 -3.21 -18.23 -36.83
C ARG A 324 -3.95 -19.43 -37.41
N PHE A 325 -4.69 -20.17 -36.58
CA PHE A 325 -5.53 -21.26 -37.04
C PHE A 325 -6.66 -20.76 -37.96
N TYR A 326 -7.26 -19.62 -37.65
CA TYR A 326 -8.27 -19.01 -38.53
C TYR A 326 -7.67 -18.64 -39.89
N ALA A 327 -6.47 -18.04 -39.93
CA ALA A 327 -5.78 -17.71 -41.17
C ALA A 327 -5.44 -18.96 -42.00
N ALA A 328 -5.04 -20.06 -41.35
CA ALA A 328 -4.81 -21.34 -42.01
C ALA A 328 -6.10 -21.89 -42.67
N GLU A 329 -7.22 -21.83 -41.95
CA GLU A 329 -8.51 -22.38 -42.39
C GLU A 329 -9.26 -21.51 -43.40
N SER A 330 -9.03 -20.19 -43.40
CA SER A 330 -9.74 -19.22 -44.26
C SER A 330 -8.94 -18.80 -45.51
N ALA A 331 -7.61 -18.71 -45.38
CA ALA A 331 -6.73 -18.17 -46.42
C ALA A 331 -5.58 -19.11 -46.83
N GLY A 332 -5.53 -20.32 -46.28
CA GLY A 332 -4.45 -21.29 -46.56
C GLY A 332 -3.10 -20.90 -45.95
N GLY A 333 -3.11 -20.12 -44.85
CA GLY A 333 -1.92 -19.83 -44.05
C GLY A 333 -1.33 -21.06 -43.35
N GLU A 334 -0.19 -20.89 -42.69
CA GLU A 334 0.49 -21.97 -41.96
C GLU A 334 -0.09 -22.12 -40.55
N ALA A 335 -0.59 -23.31 -40.22
CA ALA A 335 -1.07 -23.65 -38.89
C ALA A 335 0.12 -23.86 -37.91
N PRO A 336 -0.05 -23.56 -36.61
CA PRO A 336 0.95 -23.90 -35.59
C PRO A 336 1.33 -25.40 -35.60
N GLY A 337 2.63 -25.72 -35.69
CA GLY A 337 3.18 -27.09 -35.70
C GLY A 337 3.34 -27.71 -34.31
N GLU A 338 3.41 -29.04 -34.19
CA GLU A 338 3.31 -29.81 -32.92
C GLU A 338 4.13 -29.28 -31.73
N LEU A 339 3.58 -29.42 -30.52
CA LEU A 339 4.23 -29.06 -29.26
C LEU A 339 5.19 -30.17 -28.79
N PRO A 340 6.34 -29.83 -28.16
CA PRO A 340 7.32 -30.82 -27.70
C PRO A 340 6.82 -31.68 -26.53
N PHE A 341 5.92 -31.12 -25.72
CA PHE A 341 5.25 -31.76 -24.58
C PHE A 341 3.97 -30.99 -24.26
N GLN A 342 3.19 -31.45 -23.28
CA GLN A 342 1.90 -30.89 -22.92
C GLN A 342 1.86 -30.54 -21.43
N TYR A 343 0.86 -29.76 -21.00
CA TYR A 343 0.77 -29.29 -19.61
C TYR A 343 0.79 -30.45 -18.58
N ALA A 344 0.17 -31.58 -18.89
CA ALA A 344 0.17 -32.73 -18.00
C ALA A 344 1.58 -33.31 -17.78
N ASP A 345 2.47 -33.24 -18.78
CA ASP A 345 3.88 -33.65 -18.64
C ASP A 345 4.62 -32.73 -17.66
N TYR A 346 4.39 -31.43 -17.76
CA TYR A 346 4.90 -30.44 -16.79
C TYR A 346 4.39 -30.73 -15.38
N ALA A 347 3.09 -31.03 -15.21
CA ALA A 347 2.51 -31.35 -13.92
C ALA A 347 3.20 -32.57 -13.27
N VAL A 348 3.51 -33.62 -14.03
CA VAL A 348 4.28 -34.77 -13.53
C VAL A 348 5.69 -34.37 -13.13
N ALA A 349 6.41 -33.63 -13.99
CA ALA A 349 7.77 -33.20 -13.72
C ALA A 349 7.85 -32.32 -12.46
N GLN A 350 6.91 -31.38 -12.27
CA GLN A 350 6.83 -30.55 -11.07
C GLN A 350 6.67 -31.39 -9.80
N ARG A 351 5.78 -32.39 -9.82
CA ARG A 351 5.53 -33.27 -8.67
C ARG A 351 6.74 -34.12 -8.32
N GLN A 352 7.42 -34.67 -9.32
CA GLN A 352 8.65 -35.45 -9.13
C GLN A 352 9.75 -34.59 -8.51
N ARG A 353 9.98 -33.38 -9.03
CA ARG A 353 10.99 -32.46 -8.47
C ARG A 353 10.73 -32.10 -7.01
N LEU A 354 9.47 -31.86 -6.65
CA LEU A 354 9.07 -31.64 -5.25
C LEU A 354 9.31 -32.88 -4.37
N ALA A 355 8.97 -34.07 -4.86
CA ALA A 355 9.14 -35.32 -4.12
C ALA A 355 10.62 -35.70 -3.90
N ASP A 356 11.46 -35.40 -4.88
CA ASP A 356 12.88 -35.73 -4.88
C ASP A 356 13.75 -34.70 -4.14
N GLY A 357 13.16 -33.65 -3.56
CA GLY A 357 13.87 -32.63 -2.77
C GLY A 357 14.66 -31.60 -3.59
N HIS A 358 14.42 -31.50 -4.89
CA HIS A 358 15.14 -30.55 -5.78
C HIS A 358 14.88 -29.08 -5.45
N LEU A 359 13.90 -28.78 -4.59
CA LEU A 359 13.53 -27.42 -4.17
C LEU A 359 13.83 -27.15 -2.69
N ASP A 360 14.58 -28.01 -1.99
CA ASP A 360 14.84 -27.89 -0.55
C ASP A 360 15.57 -26.60 -0.15
N ASP A 361 16.47 -26.11 -1.00
CA ASP A 361 17.16 -24.83 -0.79
C ASP A 361 16.18 -23.65 -0.88
N GLN A 362 15.28 -23.65 -1.87
CA GLN A 362 14.26 -22.62 -2.02
C GLN A 362 13.23 -22.69 -0.88
N ILE A 363 12.84 -23.90 -0.46
CA ILE A 363 11.98 -24.10 0.72
C ILE A 363 12.64 -23.54 1.98
N SER A 364 13.94 -23.77 2.15
CA SER A 364 14.72 -23.23 3.27
C SER A 364 14.78 -21.70 3.24
N PHE A 365 14.93 -21.10 2.05
CA PHE A 365 14.83 -19.65 1.87
C PHE A 365 13.47 -19.13 2.35
N TRP A 366 12.36 -19.69 1.86
CA TRP A 366 11.01 -19.23 2.23
C TRP A 366 10.72 -19.34 3.72
N ARG A 367 11.15 -20.44 4.35
CA ARG A 367 11.00 -20.62 5.80
C ARG A 367 11.74 -19.53 6.58
N ASN A 368 12.91 -19.10 6.12
CA ASN A 368 13.71 -18.08 6.79
C ASN A 368 13.17 -16.67 6.51
N GLU A 369 12.84 -16.37 5.25
CA GLU A 369 12.35 -15.05 4.82
C GLU A 369 11.02 -14.66 5.49
N LEU A 370 10.12 -15.65 5.62
CA LEU A 370 8.78 -15.46 6.16
C LEU A 370 8.67 -15.87 7.64
N ALA A 371 9.80 -16.13 8.31
CA ALA A 371 9.82 -16.38 9.74
C ALA A 371 9.22 -15.18 10.48
N ASP A 372 8.21 -15.44 11.32
CA ASP A 372 7.47 -14.42 12.08
C ASP A 372 6.81 -13.33 11.22
N ALA A 373 6.60 -13.59 9.92
CA ALA A 373 5.87 -12.65 9.07
C ALA A 373 4.42 -12.50 9.55
N PRO A 374 3.84 -11.29 9.46
CA PRO A 374 2.43 -11.10 9.77
C PRO A 374 1.58 -11.93 8.82
N THR A 375 0.57 -12.63 9.36
CA THR A 375 -0.32 -13.49 8.58
C THR A 375 -1.54 -12.75 8.05
N LEU A 376 -1.80 -11.54 8.57
CA LEU A 376 -2.92 -10.68 8.20
C LEU A 376 -2.45 -9.22 8.06
N LEU A 377 -2.77 -8.61 6.93
CA LEU A 377 -2.71 -7.18 6.71
C LEU A 377 -4.03 -6.54 7.19
N GLU A 378 -3.96 -5.73 8.23
CA GLU A 378 -5.11 -5.09 8.89
C GLU A 378 -5.55 -3.83 8.13
N LEU A 379 -6.13 -4.04 6.95
CA LEU A 379 -6.71 -2.97 6.15
C LEU A 379 -7.84 -2.27 6.92
N ARG A 380 -7.93 -0.94 6.77
CA ARG A 380 -9.08 -0.16 7.25
C ARG A 380 -10.25 -0.34 6.30
N THR A 381 -11.12 -1.28 6.61
CA THR A 381 -12.31 -1.62 5.82
C THR A 381 -13.51 -0.77 6.24
N ASP A 382 -14.46 -0.56 5.32
CA ASP A 382 -15.71 0.18 5.59
C ASP A 382 -16.71 -0.67 6.39
N ARG A 383 -16.55 -2.00 6.32
CA ARG A 383 -17.35 -3.00 7.02
C ARG A 383 -16.46 -3.99 7.75
N PRO A 384 -16.91 -4.60 8.87
CA PRO A 384 -16.15 -5.66 9.52
C PRO A 384 -16.04 -6.88 8.60
N ARG A 385 -14.86 -7.52 8.58
CA ARG A 385 -14.64 -8.75 7.80
C ARG A 385 -15.66 -9.83 8.20
N PRO A 386 -16.39 -10.43 7.25
CA PRO A 386 -17.36 -11.48 7.56
C PRO A 386 -16.67 -12.78 8.04
N PRO A 387 -17.40 -13.70 8.71
CA PRO A 387 -16.85 -15.01 9.13
C PRO A 387 -16.48 -15.94 7.97
N LYS A 388 -17.13 -15.77 6.81
CA LYS A 388 -16.80 -16.37 5.52
C LYS A 388 -16.80 -15.26 4.49
N GLN A 389 -15.68 -15.06 3.80
CA GLN A 389 -15.57 -14.04 2.75
C GLN A 389 -16.28 -14.55 1.49
N THR A 390 -17.08 -13.69 0.86
CA THR A 390 -17.61 -13.98 -0.48
C THR A 390 -16.63 -13.47 -1.53
N ASP A 391 -16.83 -13.88 -2.76
CA ASP A 391 -16.07 -13.45 -3.93
C ASP A 391 -16.61 -12.16 -4.56
N GLU A 392 -17.69 -11.55 -4.04
CA GLU A 392 -18.29 -10.35 -4.65
C GLU A 392 -17.30 -9.17 -4.68
N GLY A 393 -16.98 -8.74 -5.90
CA GLY A 393 -15.94 -7.75 -6.16
C GLY A 393 -16.36 -6.67 -7.13
N ASN A 394 -15.56 -5.61 -7.19
CA ASN A 394 -15.67 -4.58 -8.20
C ASN A 394 -14.27 -4.05 -8.54
N THR A 395 -14.13 -3.40 -9.69
CA THR A 395 -12.84 -2.92 -10.20
C THR A 395 -12.94 -1.48 -10.65
N ILE A 396 -12.03 -0.62 -10.17
CA ILE A 396 -11.94 0.79 -10.57
C ILE A 396 -10.69 0.96 -11.46
N PRO A 397 -10.84 1.27 -12.75
CA PRO A 397 -9.72 1.56 -13.64
C PRO A 397 -9.21 3.00 -13.43
N PHE A 398 -7.90 3.20 -13.62
CA PHE A 398 -7.25 4.51 -13.68
C PHE A 398 -6.03 4.43 -14.62
N VAL A 399 -5.48 5.58 -15.01
CA VAL A 399 -4.39 5.64 -16.00
C VAL A 399 -3.30 6.55 -15.47
N LEU A 400 -2.08 6.03 -15.39
CA LEU A 400 -0.90 6.88 -15.25
C LEU A 400 -0.48 7.30 -16.65
N ASP A 401 -0.72 8.56 -16.97
CA ASP A 401 -0.55 9.10 -18.32
C ASP A 401 0.91 9.05 -18.81
N GLN A 402 1.13 9.57 -20.02
CA GLN A 402 2.44 9.60 -20.65
C GLN A 402 3.48 10.37 -19.85
N VAL A 403 3.09 11.48 -19.22
CA VAL A 403 4.00 12.33 -18.46
C VAL A 403 4.46 11.60 -17.21
N VAL A 404 3.52 11.06 -16.44
CA VAL A 404 3.81 10.31 -15.21
C VAL A 404 4.63 9.06 -15.53
N THR A 405 4.22 8.29 -16.55
CA THR A 405 4.91 7.07 -16.97
C THR A 405 6.36 7.34 -17.41
N ALA A 406 6.60 8.43 -18.16
CA ALA A 406 7.94 8.81 -18.56
C ALA A 406 8.83 9.15 -17.34
N ARG A 407 8.28 9.85 -16.34
CA ARG A 407 8.99 10.15 -15.08
C ARG A 407 9.30 8.90 -14.28
N ILE A 408 8.36 7.95 -14.17
CA ILE A 408 8.59 6.65 -13.52
C ILE A 408 9.73 5.91 -14.23
N ARG A 409 9.66 5.79 -15.56
CA ARG A 409 10.70 5.11 -16.36
C ARG A 409 12.05 5.78 -16.19
N GLN A 410 12.10 7.11 -16.14
CA GLN A 410 13.33 7.85 -15.87
C GLN A 410 13.89 7.53 -14.48
N PHE A 411 13.06 7.63 -13.44
CA PHE A 411 13.47 7.28 -12.08
C PHE A 411 14.02 5.84 -12.01
N CYS A 412 13.30 4.89 -12.63
CA CYS A 412 13.72 3.50 -12.69
C CYS A 412 15.10 3.33 -13.36
N ARG A 413 15.35 4.05 -14.45
CA ARG A 413 16.66 4.06 -15.14
C ARG A 413 17.77 4.67 -14.29
N GLU A 414 17.48 5.71 -13.52
CA GLU A 414 18.45 6.40 -12.66
C GLU A 414 18.83 5.55 -11.43
N HIS A 415 17.92 4.71 -10.94
CA HIS A 415 18.06 3.96 -9.68
C HIS A 415 18.16 2.44 -9.81
N ASP A 416 18.38 1.91 -11.02
CA ASP A 416 18.51 0.47 -11.25
C ASP A 416 17.29 -0.33 -10.75
N LEU A 417 16.11 0.22 -11.00
CA LEU A 417 14.82 -0.40 -10.64
C LEU A 417 14.06 -0.82 -11.90
N SER A 418 13.21 -1.82 -11.76
CA SER A 418 12.11 -2.05 -12.71
C SER A 418 10.91 -1.19 -12.33
N VAL A 419 10.03 -0.89 -13.31
CA VAL A 419 8.75 -0.22 -13.05
C VAL A 419 7.92 -1.01 -12.03
N TYR A 420 7.93 -2.34 -12.11
CA TYR A 420 7.35 -3.22 -11.09
C TYR A 420 7.87 -2.92 -9.69
N MET A 421 9.20 -2.91 -9.49
CA MET A 421 9.80 -2.67 -8.16
C MET A 421 9.42 -1.29 -7.64
N PHE A 422 9.48 -0.26 -8.50
CA PHE A 422 9.08 1.09 -8.13
C PHE A 422 7.61 1.16 -7.69
N LEU A 423 6.68 0.63 -8.49
CA LEU A 423 5.25 0.65 -8.16
C LEU A 423 4.96 -0.16 -6.90
N LEU A 424 5.62 -1.31 -6.69
CA LEU A 424 5.52 -2.08 -5.46
C LEU A 424 6.05 -1.29 -4.25
N SER A 425 7.13 -0.51 -4.39
CA SER A 425 7.64 0.35 -3.33
C SER A 425 6.65 1.44 -2.94
N VAL A 426 6.02 2.10 -3.91
CA VAL A 426 4.98 3.12 -3.67
C VAL A 426 3.74 2.49 -3.03
N PHE A 427 3.29 1.36 -3.58
CA PHE A 427 2.08 0.69 -3.11
C PHE A 427 2.24 0.12 -1.70
N SER A 428 3.38 -0.53 -1.40
CA SER A 428 3.69 -0.99 -0.03
C SER A 428 3.78 0.15 0.97
N LEU A 429 4.31 1.31 0.58
CA LEU A 429 4.35 2.51 1.42
C LEU A 429 2.94 3.06 1.68
N LEU A 430 2.07 3.06 0.66
CA LEU A 430 0.66 3.43 0.83
C LEU A 430 -0.04 2.48 1.82
N LEU A 431 0.13 1.16 1.66
CA LEU A 431 -0.44 0.17 2.58
C LEU A 431 0.06 0.40 4.02
N ASN A 432 1.36 0.67 4.21
CA ASN A 432 1.92 1.03 5.52
C ASN A 432 1.22 2.26 6.14
N ARG A 433 0.84 3.26 5.35
CA ARG A 433 0.16 4.47 5.83
C ARG A 433 -1.28 4.20 6.26
N TYR A 434 -1.99 3.32 5.55
CA TYR A 434 -3.37 2.97 5.87
C TYR A 434 -3.47 2.02 7.08
N THR A 435 -2.56 1.05 7.19
CA THR A 435 -2.60 0.05 8.26
C THR A 435 -1.82 0.48 9.51
N GLY A 436 -0.77 1.30 9.35
CA GLY A 436 0.19 1.58 10.42
C GLY A 436 1.13 0.40 10.75
N GLN A 437 1.02 -0.73 10.04
CA GLN A 437 1.85 -1.91 10.26
C GLN A 437 3.25 -1.68 9.70
N ARG A 438 4.28 -1.99 10.51
CA ARG A 438 5.69 -1.79 10.17
C ARG A 438 6.33 -2.96 9.43
N ASP A 439 5.60 -4.04 9.26
CA ASP A 439 5.99 -5.23 8.53
C ASP A 439 4.73 -5.71 7.83
N LEU A 440 4.82 -5.97 6.53
CA LEU A 440 3.67 -6.31 5.71
C LEU A 440 4.07 -7.28 4.61
N VAL A 441 3.12 -8.09 4.16
CA VAL A 441 3.33 -9.04 3.07
C VAL A 441 2.36 -8.71 1.94
N VAL A 442 2.91 -8.50 0.75
CA VAL A 442 2.14 -8.25 -0.48
C VAL A 442 2.40 -9.40 -1.44
N GLY A 443 1.35 -9.98 -2.01
CA GLY A 443 1.49 -11.01 -3.03
C GLY A 443 1.90 -10.43 -4.37
N THR A 444 2.75 -11.13 -5.11
CA THR A 444 3.03 -10.86 -6.51
C THR A 444 2.76 -12.09 -7.36
N ALA A 445 2.24 -11.89 -8.57
CA ALA A 445 1.97 -12.99 -9.50
C ALA A 445 3.18 -13.24 -10.40
N ALA A 446 3.75 -14.45 -10.32
CA ALA A 446 4.83 -14.90 -11.17
C ALA A 446 4.31 -15.86 -12.25
N ALA A 447 4.76 -15.70 -13.50
CA ALA A 447 4.34 -16.53 -14.62
C ALA A 447 4.84 -17.98 -14.55
N ASN A 448 5.98 -18.23 -13.88
CA ASN A 448 6.55 -19.56 -13.64
C ASN A 448 6.84 -20.40 -14.91
N ARG A 449 7.31 -19.77 -15.99
CA ARG A 449 7.60 -20.39 -17.31
C ARG A 449 9.09 -20.32 -17.66
N HIS A 450 9.95 -20.76 -16.75
CA HIS A 450 11.42 -20.57 -16.87
C HIS A 450 12.14 -21.68 -17.62
N GLN A 451 11.41 -22.73 -18.03
CA GLN A 451 11.98 -23.85 -18.77
C GLN A 451 11.64 -23.71 -20.26
N PRO A 452 12.59 -24.03 -21.17
CA PRO A 452 12.35 -23.99 -22.61
C PRO A 452 11.10 -24.79 -23.01
N GLY A 453 10.23 -24.19 -23.81
CA GLY A 453 9.00 -24.80 -24.33
C GLY A 453 7.78 -24.64 -23.42
N LEU A 454 7.93 -24.19 -22.17
CA LEU A 454 6.76 -23.87 -21.32
C LEU A 454 6.04 -22.59 -21.76
N ASP A 455 6.74 -21.68 -22.43
CA ASP A 455 6.22 -20.43 -22.98
C ASP A 455 5.20 -20.65 -24.12
N GLU A 456 5.26 -21.81 -24.77
CA GLU A 456 4.33 -22.26 -25.84
C GLU A 456 3.13 -23.08 -25.32
N LEU A 457 3.03 -23.34 -24.02
CA LEU A 457 1.94 -24.14 -23.47
C LEU A 457 0.76 -23.30 -22.98
N ILE A 458 -0.46 -23.75 -23.29
CA ILE A 458 -1.66 -23.31 -22.57
C ILE A 458 -1.78 -24.15 -21.30
N GLY A 459 -2.01 -23.49 -20.15
CA GLY A 459 -2.15 -24.13 -18.84
C GLY A 459 -2.08 -23.15 -17.67
N PHE A 460 -2.29 -23.64 -16.44
CA PHE A 460 -2.24 -22.80 -15.25
C PHE A 460 -0.85 -22.83 -14.58
N PHE A 461 0.01 -21.83 -14.86
CA PHE A 461 1.38 -21.78 -14.32
C PHE A 461 1.56 -20.75 -13.21
N VAL A 462 0.65 -19.77 -13.11
CA VAL A 462 0.76 -18.65 -12.17
C VAL A 462 1.00 -19.14 -10.75
N ASN A 463 2.04 -18.58 -10.13
CA ASN A 463 2.36 -18.79 -8.72
C ASN A 463 2.30 -17.45 -7.99
N ILE A 464 1.67 -17.42 -6.82
CA ILE A 464 1.62 -16.23 -5.97
C ILE A 464 2.80 -16.27 -5.01
N LEU A 465 3.65 -15.25 -5.08
CA LEU A 465 4.85 -15.14 -4.24
C LEU A 465 4.65 -14.05 -3.18
N PRO A 466 4.80 -14.37 -1.88
CA PRO A 466 4.72 -13.37 -0.82
C PRO A 466 5.98 -12.51 -0.77
N VAL A 467 5.85 -11.20 -0.97
CA VAL A 467 6.93 -10.22 -0.81
C VAL A 467 6.78 -9.52 0.54
N ARG A 468 7.68 -9.81 1.47
CA ARG A 468 7.73 -9.17 2.80
C ARG A 468 8.46 -7.83 2.70
N VAL A 469 7.82 -6.76 3.16
CA VAL A 469 8.33 -5.39 3.14
C VAL A 469 8.33 -4.81 4.55
N SER A 470 9.48 -4.31 5.00
CA SER A 470 9.68 -3.78 6.35
C SER A 470 9.87 -2.26 6.38
N PHE A 471 9.13 -1.63 7.28
CA PHE A 471 9.17 -0.21 7.65
C PHE A 471 9.67 -0.02 9.10
N ALA A 472 10.55 -0.92 9.57
CA ALA A 472 11.15 -0.83 10.91
C ALA A 472 12.00 0.44 11.11
N GLN A 473 12.51 1.04 10.03
CA GLN A 473 13.29 2.28 10.03
C GLN A 473 12.62 3.30 9.12
N ASP A 474 12.66 4.58 9.53
CA ASP A 474 12.21 5.71 8.71
C ASP A 474 13.37 6.21 7.83
N VAL A 475 13.51 5.57 6.68
CA VAL A 475 14.54 5.86 5.66
C VAL A 475 14.00 6.81 4.59
N ASP A 476 14.80 7.20 3.60
CA ASP A 476 14.30 7.86 2.39
C ASP A 476 13.68 6.85 1.39
N PHE A 477 12.97 7.37 0.38
CA PHE A 477 12.30 6.52 -0.60
C PHE A 477 13.28 5.71 -1.46
N ARG A 478 14.46 6.25 -1.82
CA ARG A 478 15.44 5.50 -2.62
C ARG A 478 15.93 4.26 -1.89
N THR A 479 16.30 4.42 -0.62
CA THR A 479 16.73 3.32 0.25
C THR A 479 15.62 2.29 0.42
N HIS A 480 14.37 2.72 0.54
CA HIS A 480 13.22 1.81 0.56
C HIS A 480 13.06 1.03 -0.76
N ALA A 481 13.14 1.72 -1.89
CA ALA A 481 13.03 1.10 -3.21
C ALA A 481 14.15 0.09 -3.49
N ASP A 482 15.38 0.40 -3.06
CA ASP A 482 16.52 -0.52 -3.13
C ASP A 482 16.28 -1.79 -2.30
N ARG A 483 15.72 -1.67 -1.09
CA ARG A 483 15.35 -2.83 -0.25
C ARG A 483 14.26 -3.68 -0.92
N VAL A 484 13.26 -3.04 -1.52
CA VAL A 484 12.20 -3.74 -2.26
C VAL A 484 12.77 -4.44 -3.49
N ARG A 485 13.76 -3.85 -4.19
CA ARG A 485 14.49 -4.52 -5.28
C ARG A 485 15.18 -5.77 -4.80
N GLU A 486 16.00 -5.69 -3.75
CA GLU A 486 16.72 -6.84 -3.19
C GLU A 486 15.77 -7.97 -2.81
N LYS A 487 14.67 -7.63 -2.12
CA LYS A 487 13.64 -8.61 -1.74
C LYS A 487 12.93 -9.21 -2.93
N SER A 488 12.57 -8.41 -3.92
CA SER A 488 11.91 -8.89 -5.14
C SER A 488 12.81 -9.87 -5.91
N LEU A 489 14.10 -9.55 -6.06
CA LEU A 489 15.05 -10.43 -6.74
C LEU A 489 15.21 -11.77 -6.00
N ALA A 490 15.38 -11.74 -4.68
CA ALA A 490 15.47 -12.96 -3.88
C ALA A 490 14.19 -13.82 -3.96
N VAL A 491 13.01 -13.18 -3.99
CA VAL A 491 11.72 -13.85 -4.21
C VAL A 491 11.67 -14.53 -5.58
N TYR A 492 12.09 -13.85 -6.64
CA TYR A 492 12.11 -14.43 -7.98
C TYR A 492 13.15 -15.55 -8.13
N ASP A 493 14.32 -15.46 -7.48
CA ASP A 493 15.33 -16.53 -7.48
C ASP A 493 14.79 -17.83 -6.82
N ASN A 494 13.71 -17.74 -6.02
CA ASN A 494 13.11 -18.85 -5.28
C ASN A 494 11.64 -19.13 -5.66
N GLN A 495 11.21 -18.71 -6.86
CA GLN A 495 9.80 -18.72 -7.28
C GLN A 495 9.21 -20.09 -7.65
N GLU A 496 10.02 -21.16 -7.73
CA GLU A 496 9.54 -22.48 -8.15
C GLU A 496 8.73 -23.20 -7.06
N VAL A 497 8.87 -22.79 -5.80
CA VAL A 497 8.11 -23.36 -4.68
C VAL A 497 6.64 -22.90 -4.76
N PRO A 498 5.67 -23.82 -4.86
CA PRO A 498 4.26 -23.46 -4.90
C PRO A 498 3.81 -22.74 -3.62
N PHE A 499 2.92 -21.75 -3.74
CA PHE A 499 2.40 -21.00 -2.58
C PHE A 499 1.87 -21.90 -1.45
N ASP A 500 1.06 -22.91 -1.78
CA ASP A 500 0.53 -23.85 -0.78
C ASP A 500 1.62 -24.62 -0.03
N ARG A 501 2.75 -24.89 -0.71
CA ARG A 501 3.91 -25.52 -0.07
C ARG A 501 4.56 -24.56 0.94
N ILE A 502 4.64 -23.27 0.61
CA ILE A 502 5.11 -22.23 1.55
C ILE A 502 4.19 -22.17 2.78
N VAL A 503 2.87 -22.13 2.58
CA VAL A 503 1.87 -22.11 3.67
C VAL A 503 1.99 -23.34 4.57
N GLN A 504 2.17 -24.53 3.99
CA GLN A 504 2.38 -25.79 4.71
C GLN A 504 3.66 -25.78 5.56
N GLU A 505 4.78 -25.34 4.99
CA GLU A 505 6.07 -25.28 5.68
C GLU A 505 6.07 -24.29 6.85
N LEU A 506 5.34 -23.18 6.71
CA LEU A 506 5.13 -22.21 7.78
C LEU A 506 4.06 -22.66 8.80
N ARG A 507 3.38 -23.79 8.57
CA ARG A 507 2.31 -24.34 9.42
C ARG A 507 1.19 -23.35 9.70
N LEU A 508 0.86 -22.53 8.70
CA LEU A 508 -0.23 -21.56 8.82
C LEU A 508 -1.58 -22.27 8.73
N SER A 509 -2.54 -21.83 9.53
CA SER A 509 -3.90 -22.38 9.49
C SER A 509 -4.71 -21.69 8.39
N ALA A 510 -5.44 -22.48 7.59
CA ALA A 510 -6.41 -21.93 6.66
C ALA A 510 -7.56 -21.26 7.42
N THR A 511 -8.07 -20.14 6.89
CA THR A 511 -9.29 -19.50 7.39
C THR A 511 -10.31 -19.37 6.26
N LEU A 512 -11.59 -19.27 6.61
CA LEU A 512 -12.67 -19.12 5.64
C LEU A 512 -12.92 -17.66 5.22
N ASN A 513 -12.26 -16.70 5.86
CA ASN A 513 -12.51 -15.28 5.65
C ASN A 513 -11.30 -14.47 5.18
N HIS A 514 -10.16 -15.11 4.96
CA HIS A 514 -9.04 -14.53 4.21
C HIS A 514 -8.03 -15.63 3.81
N PRO A 515 -7.36 -15.48 2.67
CA PRO A 515 -6.17 -16.28 2.36
C PRO A 515 -5.08 -16.08 3.42
N PRO A 516 -4.33 -17.13 3.82
CA PRO A 516 -3.20 -16.97 4.72
C PRO A 516 -2.10 -16.13 4.04
N LEU A 517 -1.42 -15.27 4.81
CA LEU A 517 -0.22 -14.53 4.42
C LEU A 517 -0.41 -13.40 3.38
N VAL A 518 -1.31 -13.55 2.40
CA VAL A 518 -1.46 -12.61 1.27
C VAL A 518 -2.91 -12.21 1.09
N GLN A 519 -3.30 -11.05 1.61
CA GLN A 519 -4.64 -10.47 1.40
C GLN A 519 -4.66 -9.38 0.32
N VAL A 520 -3.49 -8.87 -0.04
CA VAL A 520 -3.31 -7.85 -1.06
C VAL A 520 -2.32 -8.34 -2.10
N VAL A 521 -2.68 -8.21 -3.37
CA VAL A 521 -1.84 -8.63 -4.50
C VAL A 521 -1.49 -7.42 -5.36
N PHE A 522 -0.24 -7.37 -5.81
CA PHE A 522 0.21 -6.49 -6.88
C PHE A 522 0.56 -7.33 -8.12
N ALA A 523 -0.21 -7.15 -9.19
CA ALA A 523 -0.02 -7.86 -10.45
C ALA A 523 0.44 -6.88 -11.52
N TYR A 524 1.63 -7.14 -12.08
CA TYR A 524 2.25 -6.28 -13.08
C TYR A 524 2.52 -7.05 -14.37
N GLN A 525 2.15 -6.46 -15.50
CA GLN A 525 2.31 -7.06 -16.83
C GLN A 525 3.07 -6.12 -17.76
N ASN A 526 4.19 -6.58 -18.29
CA ASN A 526 4.96 -5.87 -19.31
C ASN A 526 4.39 -6.15 -20.70
N ARG A 527 4.08 -5.09 -21.46
CA ARG A 527 3.93 -5.07 -22.94
C ARG A 527 3.49 -6.37 -23.61
N PHE A 528 2.18 -6.62 -23.59
CA PHE A 528 1.57 -7.53 -24.56
C PHE A 528 0.28 -6.94 -25.11
N ASP A 529 0.20 -6.86 -26.44
CA ASP A 529 -1.04 -6.58 -27.14
C ASP A 529 -1.83 -7.90 -27.22
N GLN A 530 -3.01 -7.93 -26.62
CA GLN A 530 -3.93 -9.08 -26.69
C GLN A 530 -4.84 -8.96 -27.91
N SER A 531 -4.29 -8.52 -29.05
CA SER A 531 -5.05 -8.36 -30.27
C SER A 531 -5.20 -9.71 -30.96
N LEU A 532 -6.45 -10.12 -31.15
CA LEU A 532 -6.81 -11.24 -32.00
C LEU A 532 -6.63 -10.78 -33.45
N ASP A 533 -5.61 -11.28 -34.13
CA ASP A 533 -5.36 -11.02 -35.55
C ASP A 533 -6.15 -12.03 -36.41
N LEU A 534 -7.13 -11.52 -37.16
CA LEU A 534 -7.90 -12.30 -38.14
C LEU A 534 -7.65 -11.81 -39.57
N GLY A 535 -6.47 -11.27 -39.84
CA GLY A 535 -6.05 -10.74 -41.12
C GLY A 535 -6.72 -9.39 -41.43
N PRO A 536 -7.54 -9.28 -42.49
CA PRO A 536 -8.14 -8.00 -42.89
C PRO A 536 -9.27 -7.52 -41.97
N LEU A 537 -9.72 -8.33 -41.01
CA LEU A 537 -10.81 -7.99 -40.10
C LEU A 537 -10.33 -7.04 -39.00
N SER A 538 -11.16 -6.05 -38.66
CA SER A 538 -10.90 -5.20 -37.51
C SER A 538 -11.40 -5.89 -36.24
N VAL A 539 -10.52 -6.06 -35.26
CA VAL A 539 -10.86 -6.68 -33.98
C VAL A 539 -10.58 -5.73 -32.83
N THR A 540 -11.52 -5.59 -31.89
CA THR A 540 -11.39 -4.75 -30.71
C THR A 540 -11.90 -5.50 -29.48
N ARG A 541 -11.16 -5.49 -28.38
CA ARG A 541 -11.59 -6.12 -27.13
C ARG A 541 -12.76 -5.35 -26.52
N LEU A 542 -13.77 -6.08 -26.04
CA LEU A 542 -14.90 -5.55 -25.28
C LEU A 542 -14.71 -5.85 -23.80
N ALA A 543 -15.15 -4.91 -22.95
CA ALA A 543 -15.22 -5.14 -21.52
C ALA A 543 -16.35 -6.14 -21.21
N VAL A 544 -16.01 -7.20 -20.48
CA VAL A 544 -16.97 -8.12 -19.88
C VAL A 544 -17.07 -7.78 -18.40
N PRO A 545 -18.27 -7.51 -17.84
CA PRO A 545 -18.41 -7.31 -16.41
C PRO A 545 -17.87 -8.52 -15.64
N HIS A 546 -16.89 -8.29 -14.77
CA HIS A 546 -16.32 -9.29 -13.89
C HIS A 546 -16.35 -8.71 -12.48
N ASN A 547 -17.33 -9.16 -11.69
CA ASN A 547 -17.63 -8.63 -10.37
C ASN A 547 -17.14 -9.59 -9.28
N HIS A 548 -15.92 -10.11 -9.44
CA HIS A 548 -15.32 -11.01 -8.48
C HIS A 548 -14.00 -10.44 -7.95
N ALA A 549 -13.72 -10.66 -6.66
CA ALA A 549 -12.47 -10.28 -6.00
C ALA A 549 -11.93 -11.46 -5.19
N ARG A 550 -10.78 -11.99 -5.66
CA ARG A 550 -10.11 -13.17 -5.04
C ARG A 550 -9.36 -12.83 -3.76
N TYR A 551 -8.99 -11.56 -3.62
CA TYR A 551 -8.26 -10.99 -2.51
C TYR A 551 -9.06 -9.81 -1.97
N ASP A 552 -8.65 -9.27 -0.82
CA ASP A 552 -9.31 -8.07 -0.30
C ASP A 552 -9.13 -6.90 -1.27
N LEU A 553 -7.93 -6.80 -1.85
CA LEU A 553 -7.56 -5.77 -2.82
C LEU A 553 -6.46 -6.29 -3.76
N THR A 554 -6.62 -6.09 -5.06
CA THR A 554 -5.59 -6.35 -6.08
C THR A 554 -5.31 -5.09 -6.88
N LEU A 555 -4.06 -4.64 -6.90
CA LEU A 555 -3.60 -3.59 -7.82
C LEU A 555 -3.05 -4.24 -9.09
N TYR A 556 -3.68 -3.96 -10.22
CA TYR A 556 -3.20 -4.34 -11.55
C TYR A 556 -2.53 -3.15 -12.21
N ALA A 557 -1.37 -3.38 -12.85
CA ALA A 557 -0.70 -2.40 -13.70
C ALA A 557 -0.18 -3.07 -14.97
N THR A 558 -0.56 -2.53 -16.12
CA THR A 558 -0.17 -3.02 -17.44
C THR A 558 0.60 -1.93 -18.19
N GLU A 559 1.82 -2.24 -18.60
CA GLU A 559 2.65 -1.32 -19.36
C GLU A 559 2.23 -1.28 -20.83
N ARG A 560 1.86 -0.08 -21.29
CA ARG A 560 1.63 0.25 -22.71
C ARG A 560 2.83 0.99 -23.27
N GLU A 561 2.79 1.32 -24.56
CA GLU A 561 3.90 2.02 -25.22
C GLU A 561 4.21 3.36 -24.53
N ASP A 562 3.18 4.17 -24.28
CA ASP A 562 3.29 5.52 -23.77
C ASP A 562 2.80 5.70 -22.33
N ARG A 563 1.97 4.80 -21.80
CA ARG A 563 1.30 4.93 -20.49
C ARG A 563 1.28 3.63 -19.68
N LEU A 564 0.79 3.70 -18.43
CA LEU A 564 0.42 2.53 -17.63
C LEU A 564 -1.09 2.50 -17.44
N ASP A 565 -1.74 1.46 -17.95
CA ASP A 565 -3.15 1.19 -17.65
C ASP A 565 -3.21 0.44 -16.31
N ALA A 566 -3.92 0.97 -15.32
CA ALA A 566 -3.99 0.39 -13.99
C ALA A 566 -5.44 0.20 -13.52
N SER A 567 -5.64 -0.67 -12.54
CA SER A 567 -6.94 -0.81 -11.89
C SER A 567 -6.80 -1.38 -10.48
N VAL A 568 -7.76 -1.05 -9.62
CA VAL A 568 -7.89 -1.65 -8.28
C VAL A 568 -9.14 -2.51 -8.27
N GLU A 569 -8.96 -3.83 -8.19
CA GLU A 569 -10.01 -4.79 -7.87
C GLU A 569 -10.12 -4.89 -6.34
N TYR A 570 -11.33 -4.91 -5.79
CA TYR A 570 -11.55 -4.95 -4.35
C TYR A 570 -12.80 -5.76 -3.99
N ASN A 571 -12.78 -6.33 -2.78
CA ASN A 571 -13.91 -7.07 -2.24
C ASN A 571 -14.97 -6.13 -1.66
N THR A 572 -16.20 -6.23 -2.16
CA THR A 572 -17.31 -5.34 -1.79
C THR A 572 -17.92 -5.67 -0.42
N ASP A 573 -17.64 -6.84 0.16
CA ASP A 573 -17.95 -7.11 1.56
C ASP A 573 -17.12 -6.24 2.51
N LEU A 574 -15.98 -5.71 2.05
CA LEU A 574 -15.02 -4.97 2.86
C LEU A 574 -15.01 -3.47 2.56
N PHE A 575 -15.09 -3.08 1.29
CA PHE A 575 -14.88 -1.69 0.87
C PHE A 575 -16.03 -1.12 0.05
N ASP A 576 -16.24 0.18 0.22
CA ASP A 576 -17.03 1.02 -0.65
C ASP A 576 -16.19 1.57 -1.80
N GLN A 577 -16.87 1.86 -2.92
CA GLN A 577 -16.24 2.47 -4.09
C GLN A 577 -15.52 3.78 -3.73
N ASP A 578 -16.12 4.63 -2.90
CA ASP A 578 -15.54 5.91 -2.47
C ASP A 578 -14.23 5.73 -1.66
N THR A 579 -14.10 4.64 -0.91
CA THR A 579 -12.87 4.33 -0.16
C THR A 579 -11.75 3.92 -1.11
N ILE A 580 -12.06 3.14 -2.15
CA ILE A 580 -11.08 2.72 -3.14
C ILE A 580 -10.70 3.88 -4.08
N THR A 581 -11.64 4.74 -4.46
CA THR A 581 -11.33 5.97 -5.20
C THR A 581 -10.36 6.86 -4.43
N ARG A 582 -10.59 7.08 -3.12
CA ARG A 582 -9.64 7.81 -2.27
C ARG A 582 -8.27 7.11 -2.17
N LEU A 583 -8.25 5.78 -2.13
CA LEU A 583 -7.00 5.03 -2.13
C LEU A 583 -6.21 5.25 -3.42
N ILE A 584 -6.88 5.31 -4.58
CA ILE A 584 -6.27 5.63 -5.87
C ILE A 584 -5.75 7.07 -5.88
N ASP A 585 -6.54 8.06 -5.47
CA ASP A 585 -6.11 9.47 -5.41
C ASP A 585 -4.87 9.65 -4.50
N ASN A 586 -4.84 8.91 -3.39
CA ASN A 586 -3.72 8.92 -2.45
C ASN A 586 -2.51 8.15 -2.97
N PHE A 587 -2.71 7.11 -3.79
CA PHE A 587 -1.64 6.44 -4.52
C PHE A 587 -0.98 7.39 -5.54
N GLU A 588 -1.77 8.11 -6.34
CA GLU A 588 -1.28 9.07 -7.32
C GLU A 588 -0.56 10.26 -6.66
N THR A 589 -1.10 10.77 -5.56
CA THR A 589 -0.49 11.84 -4.76
C THR A 589 0.88 11.40 -4.22
N LEU A 590 0.94 10.22 -3.58
CA LEU A 590 2.18 9.67 -3.06
C LEU A 590 3.19 9.39 -4.17
N LEU A 591 2.73 8.86 -5.31
CA LEU A 591 3.55 8.59 -6.49
C LEU A 591 4.19 9.88 -7.03
N GLY A 592 3.42 10.96 -7.13
CA GLY A 592 3.95 12.28 -7.52
C GLY A 592 5.01 12.78 -6.54
N ASP A 593 4.72 12.67 -5.24
CA ASP A 593 5.61 13.18 -4.19
C ASP A 593 6.94 12.41 -4.10
N VAL A 594 6.93 11.08 -4.29
CA VAL A 594 8.18 10.29 -4.32
C VAL A 594 9.03 10.60 -5.56
N LEU A 595 8.40 10.97 -6.68
CA LEU A 595 9.12 11.36 -7.90
C LEU A 595 9.69 12.79 -7.80
N ASP A 596 9.05 13.66 -7.02
CA ASP A 596 9.51 15.03 -6.78
C ASP A 596 10.57 15.10 -5.68
N ARG A 597 10.42 14.30 -4.61
CA ARG A 597 11.23 14.36 -3.38
C ARG A 597 11.73 12.97 -2.92
N PRO A 598 12.46 12.22 -3.76
CA PRO A 598 12.90 10.85 -3.43
C PRO A 598 13.87 10.73 -2.25
N ASP A 599 14.57 11.82 -1.89
CA ASP A 599 15.49 11.87 -0.74
C ASP A 599 14.79 12.25 0.59
N THR A 600 13.47 12.50 0.56
CA THR A 600 12.67 12.77 1.75
C THR A 600 12.39 11.48 2.52
N ARG A 601 12.37 11.57 3.84
CA ARG A 601 12.03 10.43 4.71
C ARG A 601 10.63 9.95 4.41
N LEU A 602 10.42 8.63 4.50
CA LEU A 602 9.12 8.02 4.24
C LEU A 602 8.02 8.71 5.04
N SER A 603 8.24 9.00 6.34
CA SER A 603 7.26 9.65 7.23
C SER A 603 6.84 11.07 6.84
N GLU A 604 7.63 11.75 6.02
CA GLU A 604 7.44 13.15 5.59
C GLU A 604 6.83 13.26 4.18
N LEU A 605 6.62 12.12 3.51
CA LEU A 605 5.93 12.06 2.22
C LEU A 605 4.42 12.22 2.41
N THR A 606 3.82 12.96 1.49
CA THR A 606 2.41 13.32 1.44
C THR A 606 1.62 12.18 0.83
N VAL A 607 0.56 11.77 1.53
CA VAL A 607 -0.38 10.76 1.05
C VAL A 607 -1.74 11.37 0.77
N ALA A 608 -2.18 12.31 1.61
CA ALA A 608 -3.49 12.93 1.47
C ALA A 608 -3.56 13.78 0.21
N SER A 609 -4.58 13.54 -0.61
CA SER A 609 -4.84 14.34 -1.81
C SER A 609 -5.11 15.81 -1.46
N ALA A 610 -5.02 16.69 -2.47
CA ALA A 610 -5.32 18.12 -2.30
C ALA A 610 -6.74 18.37 -1.76
N ALA A 611 -7.72 17.56 -2.18
CA ALA A 611 -9.09 17.64 -1.69
C ALA A 611 -9.21 17.26 -0.21
N GLU A 612 -8.48 16.24 0.24
CA GLU A 612 -8.43 15.87 1.66
C GLU A 612 -7.72 16.93 2.50
N ALA A 613 -6.63 17.50 1.99
CA ALA A 613 -5.93 18.60 2.67
C ALA A 613 -6.83 19.84 2.83
N GLU A 614 -7.61 20.19 1.80
CA GLU A 614 -8.59 21.28 1.87
C GLU A 614 -9.70 20.97 2.89
N LEU A 615 -10.20 19.73 2.90
CA LEU A 615 -11.22 19.29 3.87
C LEU A 615 -10.70 19.38 5.31
N LEU A 616 -9.48 18.94 5.57
CA LEU A 616 -8.83 19.03 6.88
C LEU A 616 -8.60 20.48 7.29
N ALA A 617 -8.19 21.36 6.36
CA ALA A 617 -8.07 22.79 6.63
C ALA A 617 -9.43 23.39 6.99
N LYS A 618 -10.47 23.06 6.23
CA LYS A 618 -11.85 23.53 6.47
C LYS A 618 -12.41 23.05 7.81
N TRP A 619 -12.18 21.81 8.21
CA TRP A 619 -12.62 21.30 9.51
C TRP A 619 -11.90 21.93 10.68
N ASN A 620 -10.63 22.34 10.49
CA ASN A 620 -9.82 22.96 11.53
C ASN A 620 -9.88 24.49 11.54
N ASP A 621 -10.55 25.14 10.57
CA ASP A 621 -10.80 26.58 10.55
C ASP A 621 -11.84 27.00 11.60
N THR A 622 -11.44 26.88 12.86
CA THR A 622 -12.28 27.12 14.05
C THR A 622 -11.82 28.35 14.83
N ALA A 623 -10.90 29.13 14.27
CA ALA A 623 -10.33 30.31 14.89
C ALA A 623 -11.42 31.38 15.14
N THR A 624 -11.75 31.61 16.41
CA THR A 624 -12.77 32.59 16.78
C THR A 624 -12.30 33.42 17.98
N PRO A 625 -12.40 34.76 17.95
CA PRO A 625 -12.03 35.59 19.09
C PRO A 625 -12.82 35.23 20.35
N PHE A 626 -12.18 35.25 21.52
CA PHE A 626 -12.80 35.09 22.83
C PHE A 626 -12.11 36.00 23.86
N PRO A 627 -12.73 36.30 25.00
CA PRO A 627 -12.17 37.22 26.01
C PRO A 627 -10.82 36.76 26.54
N SER A 628 -9.91 37.71 26.80
CA SER A 628 -8.61 37.45 27.46
C SER A 628 -8.69 37.47 28.99
N SER A 629 -9.88 37.61 29.56
CA SER A 629 -10.13 37.63 31.00
C SER A 629 -9.88 36.26 31.63
N CYS A 630 -9.69 36.24 32.95
CA CYS A 630 -9.73 35.00 33.71
C CYS A 630 -11.17 34.51 33.89
N LEU A 631 -11.34 33.22 34.16
CA LEU A 631 -12.66 32.58 34.30
C LEU A 631 -13.52 33.22 35.40
N HIS A 632 -12.94 33.54 36.55
CA HIS A 632 -13.66 34.19 37.65
C HIS A 632 -14.05 35.63 37.33
N GLU A 633 -13.30 36.33 36.47
CA GLU A 633 -13.63 37.69 36.04
C GLU A 633 -14.91 37.72 35.20
N LEU A 634 -15.20 36.65 34.44
CA LEU A 634 -16.48 36.52 33.73
C LEU A 634 -17.67 36.49 34.72
N PHE A 635 -17.52 35.79 35.83
CA PHE A 635 -18.50 35.78 36.92
C PHE A 635 -18.60 37.16 37.59
N GLU A 636 -17.47 37.82 37.87
CA GLU A 636 -17.46 39.15 38.51
C GLU A 636 -18.23 40.20 37.70
N VAL A 637 -18.10 40.16 36.37
CA VAL A 637 -18.88 41.02 35.47
C VAL A 637 -20.39 40.79 35.66
N GLN A 638 -20.82 39.54 35.77
CA GLN A 638 -22.23 39.23 36.00
C GLN A 638 -22.69 39.59 37.41
N ALA A 639 -21.85 39.40 38.43
CA ALA A 639 -22.17 39.75 39.80
C ALA A 639 -22.37 41.25 39.99
N ALA A 640 -21.57 42.07 39.31
CA ALA A 640 -21.75 43.52 39.30
C ALA A 640 -23.00 43.96 38.51
N ALA A 641 -23.31 43.29 37.40
CA ALA A 641 -24.42 43.67 36.52
C ALA A 641 -25.80 43.14 36.98
N ASN A 642 -25.84 41.99 37.68
CA ASN A 642 -27.05 41.29 38.07
C ASN A 642 -27.03 40.88 39.57
N PRO A 643 -26.76 41.81 40.50
CA PRO A 643 -26.43 41.45 41.88
C PRO A 643 -27.55 40.70 42.62
N ASP A 644 -28.81 41.04 42.35
CA ASP A 644 -29.96 40.49 43.08
C ASP A 644 -30.58 39.27 42.37
N ARG A 645 -29.98 38.80 41.27
CA ARG A 645 -30.40 37.58 40.56
C ARG A 645 -29.91 36.35 41.33
N ILE A 646 -30.69 35.27 41.33
CA ILE A 646 -30.28 34.00 41.91
C ILE A 646 -29.17 33.37 41.07
N ALA A 647 -28.07 32.98 41.72
CA ALA A 647 -26.91 32.32 41.12
C ALA A 647 -26.88 30.82 41.42
N VAL A 648 -27.26 30.41 42.63
CA VAL A 648 -27.20 29.02 43.10
C VAL A 648 -28.44 28.68 43.90
N VAL A 649 -29.02 27.51 43.67
CA VAL A 649 -30.17 26.96 44.40
C VAL A 649 -29.88 25.53 44.85
N LEU A 650 -30.22 25.21 46.11
CA LEU A 650 -30.28 23.85 46.64
C LEU A 650 -31.46 23.73 47.60
N GLY A 651 -32.55 23.09 47.17
CA GLY A 651 -33.80 23.04 47.94
C GLY A 651 -34.32 24.47 48.20
N ASP A 652 -34.59 24.79 49.47
CA ASP A 652 -35.05 26.13 49.87
C ASP A 652 -33.91 27.15 50.06
N THR A 653 -32.65 26.74 49.83
CA THR A 653 -31.50 27.64 49.95
C THR A 653 -31.18 28.27 48.61
N GLU A 654 -31.24 29.61 48.55
CA GLU A 654 -30.88 30.40 47.38
C GLU A 654 -29.73 31.35 47.72
N LEU A 655 -28.79 31.51 46.80
CA LEU A 655 -27.76 32.55 46.85
C LEU A 655 -27.89 33.45 45.63
N THR A 656 -27.96 34.75 45.87
CA THR A 656 -27.85 35.76 44.82
C THR A 656 -26.41 35.86 44.31
N TYR A 657 -26.22 36.42 43.13
CA TYR A 657 -24.90 36.74 42.58
C TYR A 657 -24.07 37.62 43.54
N ARG A 658 -24.72 38.60 44.21
CA ARG A 658 -24.08 39.44 45.24
C ARG A 658 -23.59 38.62 46.42
N GLU A 659 -24.46 37.81 47.02
CA GLU A 659 -24.09 37.00 48.18
C GLU A 659 -23.00 35.98 47.85
N LEU A 660 -23.05 35.39 46.65
CA LEU A 660 -22.02 34.48 46.17
C LEU A 660 -20.67 35.20 46.01
N ASP A 661 -20.65 36.38 45.39
CA ASP A 661 -19.41 37.16 45.19
C ASP A 661 -18.81 37.65 46.52
N GLU A 662 -19.63 38.21 47.42
CA GLU A 662 -19.17 38.71 48.71
C GLU A 662 -18.56 37.60 49.58
N ARG A 663 -19.22 36.44 49.65
CA ARG A 663 -18.70 35.27 50.40
C ARG A 663 -17.46 34.67 49.73
N ALA A 664 -17.42 34.63 48.40
CA ALA A 664 -16.23 34.16 47.67
C ALA A 664 -15.04 35.13 47.85
N ASN A 665 -15.26 36.45 47.88
CA ASN A 665 -14.22 37.45 48.15
C ASN A 665 -13.64 37.29 49.56
N GLN A 666 -14.49 37.13 50.58
CA GLN A 666 -14.07 36.87 51.96
C GLN A 666 -13.21 35.61 52.09
N LEU A 667 -13.66 34.51 51.49
CA LEU A 667 -12.90 33.27 51.48
C LEU A 667 -11.60 33.41 50.67
N ALA A 668 -11.60 34.16 49.57
CA ALA A 668 -10.39 34.38 48.76
C ALA A 668 -9.31 35.14 49.54
N HIS A 669 -9.66 36.17 50.32
CA HIS A 669 -8.71 36.84 51.22
C HIS A 669 -8.13 35.87 52.26
N LEU A 670 -8.97 35.04 52.88
CA LEU A 670 -8.52 34.02 53.81
C LEU A 670 -7.55 33.03 53.15
N LEU A 671 -7.84 32.59 51.92
CA LEU A 671 -6.98 31.69 51.16
C LEU A 671 -5.62 32.34 50.83
N GLN A 672 -5.59 33.64 50.56
CA GLN A 672 -4.33 34.38 50.36
C GLN A 672 -3.48 34.45 51.65
N GLU A 673 -4.09 34.59 52.83
CA GLU A 673 -3.38 34.48 54.11
C GLU A 673 -2.81 33.07 54.34
N HIS A 674 -3.45 32.05 53.75
CA HIS A 674 -3.00 30.66 53.79
C HIS A 674 -1.99 30.31 52.68
N GLY A 675 -1.48 31.30 51.96
CA GLY A 675 -0.41 31.14 50.98
C GLY A 675 -0.87 30.82 49.56
N VAL A 676 -2.18 30.91 49.26
CA VAL A 676 -2.67 30.75 47.88
C VAL A 676 -2.22 31.94 47.03
N ARG A 677 -1.57 31.65 45.91
CA ARG A 677 -1.02 32.57 44.91
C ARG A 677 -1.27 31.98 43.50
N PRO A 678 -0.99 32.71 42.40
CA PRO A 678 -0.98 32.13 41.05
C PRO A 678 -0.31 30.75 41.00
N ASP A 679 -0.98 29.79 40.36
CA ASP A 679 -0.59 28.36 40.20
C ASP A 679 -0.47 27.54 41.50
N SER A 680 -0.89 28.10 42.63
CA SER A 680 -1.03 27.34 43.88
C SER A 680 -2.21 26.38 43.79
N VAL A 681 -2.01 25.12 44.17
CA VAL A 681 -3.07 24.10 44.10
C VAL A 681 -3.79 24.00 45.43
N VAL A 682 -5.12 24.13 45.40
CA VAL A 682 -6.00 23.95 46.55
C VAL A 682 -6.84 22.70 46.33
N GLY A 683 -6.65 21.69 47.19
CA GLY A 683 -7.52 20.52 47.23
C GLY A 683 -8.94 20.92 47.61
N LEU A 684 -9.93 20.29 47.00
CA LEU A 684 -11.35 20.52 47.27
C LEU A 684 -12.04 19.16 47.39
N CYS A 685 -12.20 18.70 48.63
CA CYS A 685 -12.70 17.38 49.00
C CYS A 685 -14.04 17.54 49.74
N VAL A 686 -15.07 17.89 48.96
CA VAL A 686 -16.39 18.32 49.44
C VAL A 686 -17.51 17.72 48.59
N GLU A 687 -18.66 17.52 49.19
CA GLU A 687 -19.92 17.17 48.56
C GLU A 687 -20.55 18.40 47.88
N ARG A 688 -21.58 18.16 47.07
CA ARG A 688 -22.28 19.25 46.38
C ARG A 688 -23.07 20.12 47.38
N SER A 689 -22.70 21.39 47.45
CA SER A 689 -23.32 22.40 48.33
C SER A 689 -23.13 23.82 47.75
N PRO A 690 -23.91 24.82 48.21
CA PRO A 690 -23.63 26.21 47.87
C PRO A 690 -22.21 26.64 48.29
N GLU A 691 -21.69 26.11 49.41
CA GLU A 691 -20.35 26.36 49.92
C GLU A 691 -19.25 25.81 49.00
N MET A 692 -19.50 24.70 48.29
CA MET A 692 -18.61 24.20 47.24
C MET A 692 -18.47 25.22 46.11
N VAL A 693 -19.57 25.84 45.66
CA VAL A 693 -19.54 26.87 44.60
C VAL A 693 -18.79 28.12 45.08
N ILE A 694 -19.03 28.55 46.32
CA ILE A 694 -18.27 29.65 46.96
C ILE A 694 -16.77 29.33 46.96
N ALA A 695 -16.39 28.11 47.36
CA ALA A 695 -15.00 27.68 47.43
C ALA A 695 -14.31 27.67 46.06
N LEU A 696 -14.98 27.16 45.02
CA LEU A 696 -14.46 27.16 43.65
C LEU A 696 -14.12 28.58 43.17
N ILE A 697 -15.07 29.51 43.31
CA ILE A 697 -14.87 30.90 42.90
C ILE A 697 -13.80 31.58 43.75
N ALA A 698 -13.79 31.34 45.06
CA ALA A 698 -12.82 31.91 45.98
C ALA A 698 -11.38 31.46 45.68
N ILE A 699 -11.18 30.17 45.34
CA ILE A 699 -9.86 29.64 44.95
C ILE A 699 -9.35 30.40 43.72
N LEU A 700 -10.20 30.57 42.69
CA LEU A 700 -9.82 31.28 41.47
C LEU A 700 -9.54 32.77 41.73
N LYS A 701 -10.37 33.44 42.54
CA LYS A 701 -10.16 34.84 42.94
C LYS A 701 -8.87 35.04 43.74
N ALA A 702 -8.51 34.08 44.59
CA ALA A 702 -7.23 34.08 45.31
C ALA A 702 -6.02 33.88 44.37
N GLY A 703 -6.26 33.43 43.13
CA GLY A 703 -5.27 33.11 42.11
C GLY A 703 -4.88 31.62 42.07
N GLY A 704 -5.45 30.78 42.92
CA GLY A 704 -5.15 29.35 42.96
C GLY A 704 -5.93 28.54 41.92
N ALA A 705 -5.54 27.28 41.78
CA ALA A 705 -6.25 26.26 41.01
C ALA A 705 -6.90 25.25 41.94
N TYR A 706 -8.15 24.85 41.65
CA TYR A 706 -8.83 23.84 42.44
C TYR A 706 -8.47 22.43 41.96
N LEU A 707 -8.26 21.52 42.92
CA LEU A 707 -8.01 20.11 42.70
C LEU A 707 -9.17 19.34 43.32
N PRO A 708 -10.17 18.92 42.53
CA PRO A 708 -11.33 18.25 43.08
C PRO A 708 -10.98 16.83 43.50
N LEU A 709 -11.49 16.45 44.67
CA LEU A 709 -11.22 15.18 45.34
C LEU A 709 -12.55 14.56 45.75
N ASP A 710 -12.67 13.25 45.53
CA ASP A 710 -13.84 12.48 45.93
C ASP A 710 -13.86 12.30 47.46
N PRO A 711 -14.86 12.83 48.19
CA PRO A 711 -14.96 12.69 49.65
C PRO A 711 -15.05 11.25 50.13
N GLU A 712 -15.55 10.34 49.29
CA GLU A 712 -15.70 8.90 49.59
C GLU A 712 -14.41 8.12 49.31
N ALA A 713 -13.40 8.72 48.66
CA ALA A 713 -12.16 8.03 48.33
C ALA A 713 -11.30 7.74 49.59
N PRO A 714 -10.56 6.61 49.61
CA PRO A 714 -9.68 6.28 50.72
C PRO A 714 -8.59 7.35 50.94
N ALA A 715 -8.26 7.63 52.21
CA ALA A 715 -7.27 8.62 52.61
C ALA A 715 -5.92 8.49 51.89
N ASN A 716 -5.43 7.25 51.70
CA ASN A 716 -4.19 6.99 50.99
C ASN A 716 -4.23 7.51 49.54
N ARG A 717 -5.34 7.29 48.83
CA ARG A 717 -5.53 7.79 47.46
C ARG A 717 -5.55 9.31 47.42
N LEU A 718 -6.28 9.93 48.35
CA LEU A 718 -6.35 11.39 48.47
C LEU A 718 -4.96 11.99 48.74
N ASN A 719 -4.19 11.40 49.65
CA ASN A 719 -2.85 11.86 49.98
C ASN A 719 -1.85 11.70 48.84
N GLN A 720 -1.94 10.62 48.06
CA GLN A 720 -1.14 10.45 46.85
C GLN A 720 -1.39 11.59 45.86
N ILE A 721 -2.66 11.93 45.61
CA ILE A 721 -3.06 12.99 44.70
C ILE A 721 -2.63 14.37 45.22
N LEU A 722 -2.93 14.69 46.50
CA LEU A 722 -2.55 15.96 47.14
C LEU A 722 -1.04 16.17 47.13
N THR A 723 -0.26 15.12 47.42
CA THR A 723 1.20 15.18 47.42
C THR A 723 1.76 15.36 46.01
N ALA A 724 1.25 14.61 45.03
CA ALA A 724 1.66 14.73 43.63
C ALA A 724 1.35 16.12 43.06
N ALA A 725 0.22 16.70 43.43
CA ALA A 725 -0.19 18.05 43.03
C ALA A 725 0.46 19.17 43.85
N ARG A 726 1.20 18.84 44.92
CA ARG A 726 1.79 19.79 45.88
C ARG A 726 0.76 20.79 46.42
N ALA A 727 -0.41 20.28 46.78
CA ALA A 727 -1.50 21.11 47.29
C ALA A 727 -1.08 21.86 48.56
N VAL A 728 -1.26 23.19 48.58
CA VAL A 728 -0.91 24.04 49.73
C VAL A 728 -1.89 23.86 50.89
N LEU A 729 -3.16 23.62 50.56
CA LEU A 729 -4.22 23.32 51.52
C LEU A 729 -5.31 22.47 50.86
N CYS A 730 -6.18 21.88 51.66
CA CYS A 730 -7.36 21.15 51.21
C CYS A 730 -8.61 21.66 51.95
N LEU A 731 -9.60 22.13 51.20
CA LEU A 731 -10.92 22.45 51.74
C LEU A 731 -11.75 21.16 51.84
N VAL A 732 -12.40 20.96 52.98
CA VAL A 732 -13.15 19.72 53.33
C VAL A 732 -14.51 20.07 53.95
N ASP A 733 -15.50 19.17 53.88
CA ASP A 733 -16.80 19.42 54.54
C ASP A 733 -16.76 19.15 56.05
N ARG A 734 -15.93 18.20 56.47
CA ARG A 734 -15.81 17.73 57.84
C ARG A 734 -14.34 17.63 58.22
N ASP A 735 -14.04 17.68 59.51
CA ASP A 735 -12.66 17.59 59.98
C ASP A 735 -11.99 16.28 59.50
N ARG A 736 -10.82 16.42 58.86
CA ARG A 736 -10.02 15.33 58.30
C ARG A 736 -8.59 15.46 58.77
N THR A 737 -8.19 14.62 59.74
CA THR A 737 -6.82 14.60 60.30
C THR A 737 -5.91 13.59 59.58
N ASP A 738 -6.46 12.84 58.64
CA ASP A 738 -5.82 11.77 57.86
C ASP A 738 -5.20 12.28 56.54
N LEU A 739 -5.29 13.57 56.25
CA LEU A 739 -4.74 14.18 55.04
C LEU A 739 -3.31 14.70 55.22
N THR A 740 -2.47 14.59 54.18
CA THR A 740 -1.09 15.10 54.19
C THR A 740 -1.02 16.61 54.01
N ALA A 741 -1.97 17.20 53.29
CA ALA A 741 -2.11 18.65 53.16
C ALA A 741 -2.89 19.22 54.35
N ARG A 742 -2.67 20.51 54.67
CA ARG A 742 -3.43 21.21 55.71
C ARG A 742 -4.91 21.24 55.33
N ALA A 743 -5.76 20.60 56.13
CA ALA A 743 -7.21 20.59 55.94
C ALA A 743 -7.88 21.79 56.64
N LEU A 744 -8.84 22.43 55.97
CA LEU A 744 -9.68 23.49 56.52
C LEU A 744 -11.14 23.18 56.17
N THR A 745 -12.01 23.06 57.18
CA THR A 745 -13.43 22.83 56.93
C THR A 745 -14.08 24.05 56.30
N LEU A 746 -15.03 23.87 55.38
CA LEU A 746 -15.78 24.97 54.76
C LEU A 746 -16.47 25.84 55.81
N ASP A 747 -17.03 25.25 56.86
CA ASP A 747 -17.62 25.97 58.00
C ASP A 747 -16.61 26.84 58.76
N ALA A 748 -15.43 26.30 59.06
CA ALA A 748 -14.39 27.08 59.70
C ALA A 748 -13.86 28.17 58.77
N ALA A 749 -13.72 27.88 57.47
CA ALA A 749 -13.31 28.84 56.47
C ALA A 749 -14.32 30.00 56.37
N ALA A 750 -15.62 29.71 56.39
CA ALA A 750 -16.67 30.71 56.37
C ALA A 750 -16.65 31.59 57.64
N ARG A 751 -16.55 30.98 58.84
CA ARG A 751 -16.47 31.74 60.11
C ARG A 751 -15.26 32.65 60.19
N HIS A 752 -14.08 32.17 59.77
CA HIS A 752 -12.87 32.99 59.76
C HIS A 752 -12.89 34.01 58.61
N GLY A 753 -13.44 33.65 57.46
CA GLY A 753 -13.60 34.52 56.29
C GLY A 753 -14.50 35.72 56.56
N ALA A 754 -15.51 35.57 57.42
CA ALA A 754 -16.46 36.64 57.75
C ALA A 754 -15.83 37.91 58.33
N SER A 755 -14.59 37.85 58.85
CA SER A 755 -13.84 39.02 59.33
C SER A 755 -13.06 39.75 58.22
N PHE A 756 -12.94 39.15 57.03
CA PHE A 756 -12.26 39.74 55.87
C PHE A 756 -13.18 40.65 55.05
N PRO A 757 -12.62 41.56 54.23
CA PRO A 757 -13.39 42.42 53.35
C PRO A 757 -14.23 41.62 52.34
N VAL A 758 -15.43 42.12 52.05
CA VAL A 758 -16.30 41.60 50.97
C VAL A 758 -15.88 42.07 49.57
N THR A 759 -14.89 42.97 49.48
CA THR A 759 -14.35 43.48 48.21
C THR A 759 -13.37 42.50 47.60
N LYS A 760 -13.29 42.46 46.26
CA LYS A 760 -12.37 41.57 45.53
C LYS A 760 -10.92 41.64 46.03
N PRO A 761 -10.22 40.50 46.17
CA PRO A 761 -8.80 40.49 46.53
C PRO A 761 -7.91 41.01 45.40
N ALA A 762 -6.72 41.50 45.74
CA ALA A 762 -5.71 41.82 44.73
C ALA A 762 -5.04 40.52 44.27
N SER A 763 -5.03 40.26 42.96
CA SER A 763 -4.41 39.07 42.37
C SER A 763 -3.68 39.45 41.08
N THR A 764 -2.55 38.77 40.82
CA THR A 764 -1.77 38.92 39.57
C THR A 764 -2.01 37.77 38.61
N VAL A 765 -3.11 37.03 38.79
CA VAL A 765 -3.50 35.90 37.94
C VAL A 765 -3.77 36.36 36.51
N SER A 766 -3.43 35.52 35.56
CA SER A 766 -3.58 35.75 34.12
C SER A 766 -4.20 34.53 33.44
N GLY A 767 -4.58 34.68 32.16
CA GLY A 767 -5.11 33.59 31.34
C GLY A 767 -4.21 32.34 31.29
N ALA A 768 -2.90 32.50 31.44
CA ALA A 768 -1.93 31.40 31.40
C ALA A 768 -1.91 30.57 32.71
N ASN A 769 -2.44 31.10 33.81
CA ASN A 769 -2.42 30.42 35.10
C ASN A 769 -3.49 29.32 35.19
N LEU A 770 -3.24 28.39 36.11
CA LEU A 770 -4.09 27.22 36.33
C LEU A 770 -5.45 27.58 36.94
N VAL A 771 -6.51 26.95 36.42
CA VAL A 771 -7.87 26.92 36.99
C VAL A 771 -8.08 25.65 37.80
N SER A 772 -7.68 24.51 37.22
CA SER A 772 -8.01 23.21 37.78
C SER A 772 -7.01 22.13 37.41
N ILE A 773 -6.94 21.10 38.25
CA ILE A 773 -6.17 19.89 37.98
C ILE A 773 -7.08 18.66 38.14
N TYR A 774 -7.38 17.97 37.04
CA TYR A 774 -8.20 16.75 37.06
C TYR A 774 -7.34 15.50 37.01
N TYR A 775 -7.49 14.60 37.96
CA TYR A 775 -6.71 13.36 38.01
C TYR A 775 -7.42 12.21 37.29
N THR A 776 -6.71 11.59 36.36
CA THR A 776 -7.18 10.42 35.59
C THR A 776 -6.58 9.13 36.16
N SER A 777 -7.24 7.99 35.93
CA SER A 777 -6.65 6.67 36.19
C SER A 777 -5.49 6.45 35.23
N GLY A 778 -4.26 6.72 35.67
CA GLY A 778 -3.08 6.46 34.86
C GLY A 778 -2.95 4.96 34.58
N SER A 779 -2.70 4.58 33.32
CA SER A 779 -2.43 3.20 32.89
C SER A 779 -1.25 2.54 33.63
N THR A 780 -0.40 3.35 34.27
CA THR A 780 0.76 2.93 35.06
C THR A 780 0.44 2.70 36.54
N GLY A 781 -0.83 2.78 36.96
CA GLY A 781 -1.25 2.67 38.37
C GLY A 781 -1.02 3.92 39.22
N MET A 782 -0.23 4.88 38.73
CA MET A 782 -0.01 6.20 39.35
C MET A 782 -0.96 7.23 38.74
N PRO A 783 -1.77 7.95 39.55
CA PRO A 783 -2.68 9.00 39.06
C PRO A 783 -1.92 10.12 38.33
N LYS A 784 -2.43 10.58 37.18
CA LYS A 784 -1.85 11.71 36.42
C LYS A 784 -2.83 12.90 36.40
N GLY A 785 -2.34 14.08 36.78
CA GLY A 785 -3.12 15.32 36.80
C GLY A 785 -3.06 16.06 35.47
N VAL A 786 -4.23 16.34 34.89
CA VAL A 786 -4.41 17.21 33.72
C VAL A 786 -4.61 18.64 34.21
N ALA A 787 -3.63 19.50 33.96
CA ALA A 787 -3.64 20.88 34.40
C ALA A 787 -4.28 21.78 33.33
N ASN A 788 -5.34 22.49 33.69
CA ASN A 788 -6.11 23.35 32.79
C ASN A 788 -5.92 24.81 33.16
N THR A 789 -5.81 25.68 32.15
CA THR A 789 -5.59 27.12 32.34
C THR A 789 -6.88 27.93 32.22
N HIS A 790 -6.84 29.17 32.69
CA HIS A 790 -7.93 30.13 32.50
C HIS A 790 -8.29 30.34 31.02
N THR A 791 -7.30 30.51 30.14
CA THR A 791 -7.50 30.67 28.70
C THR A 791 -8.26 29.49 28.09
N GLY A 792 -7.88 28.26 28.44
CA GLY A 792 -8.56 27.05 27.95
C GLY A 792 -10.03 27.00 28.36
N TRP A 793 -10.32 27.29 29.62
CA TRP A 793 -11.69 27.32 30.13
C TRP A 793 -12.52 28.47 29.56
N VAL A 794 -11.96 29.67 29.43
CA VAL A 794 -12.68 30.83 28.86
C VAL A 794 -13.00 30.60 27.39
N ASN A 795 -12.10 29.99 26.62
CA ASN A 795 -12.38 29.53 25.26
C ASN A 795 -13.58 28.56 25.25
N ARG A 796 -13.55 27.54 26.13
CA ARG A 796 -14.63 26.56 26.25
C ARG A 796 -15.98 27.18 26.64
N MET A 797 -16.02 28.08 27.61
CA MET A 797 -17.25 28.79 28.03
C MET A 797 -17.80 29.69 26.94
N THR A 798 -16.92 30.37 26.20
CA THR A 798 -17.32 31.23 25.06
C THR A 798 -17.92 30.40 23.93
N TRP A 799 -17.32 29.24 23.64
CA TRP A 799 -17.90 28.29 22.68
C TRP A 799 -19.27 27.79 23.14
N MET A 800 -19.40 27.35 24.40
CA MET A 800 -20.67 26.85 24.97
C MET A 800 -21.77 27.90 24.80
N GLN A 801 -21.46 29.15 25.16
CA GLN A 801 -22.42 30.24 25.03
C GLN A 801 -22.81 30.52 23.58
N ARG A 802 -21.87 30.49 22.63
CA ARG A 802 -22.18 30.73 21.22
C ARG A 802 -23.08 29.64 20.64
N GLN A 803 -22.83 28.38 21.00
CA GLN A 803 -23.58 27.24 20.46
C GLN A 803 -24.95 27.07 21.09
N HIS A 804 -25.04 27.23 22.42
CA HIS A 804 -26.25 26.90 23.17
C HIS A 804 -27.05 28.12 23.65
N GLN A 805 -26.45 29.32 23.66
CA GLN A 805 -27.12 30.60 23.89
C GLN A 805 -27.95 30.67 25.18
N LEU A 806 -27.36 30.25 26.30
CA LEU A 806 -27.98 30.35 27.63
C LEU A 806 -28.41 31.80 27.89
N LYS A 807 -29.67 32.01 28.23
CA LYS A 807 -30.20 33.33 28.54
C LYS A 807 -30.02 33.64 30.02
N PRO A 808 -29.87 34.93 30.39
CA PRO A 808 -29.83 35.32 31.78
C PRO A 808 -31.05 34.78 32.55
N GLY A 809 -30.79 34.08 33.65
CA GLY A 809 -31.80 33.49 34.54
C GLY A 809 -32.27 32.10 34.15
N GLU A 810 -31.84 31.56 33.00
CA GLU A 810 -32.02 30.14 32.71
C GLU A 810 -31.16 29.29 33.65
N THR A 811 -31.70 28.14 34.02
CA THR A 811 -31.13 27.26 35.03
C THR A 811 -30.40 26.10 34.40
N ILE A 812 -29.21 25.80 34.91
CA ILE A 812 -28.44 24.59 34.61
C ILE A 812 -28.42 23.70 35.85
N LEU A 813 -28.81 22.45 35.68
CA LEU A 813 -28.69 21.44 36.72
C LEU A 813 -27.22 21.01 36.86
N HIS A 814 -26.65 21.22 38.04
CA HIS A 814 -25.35 20.65 38.39
C HIS A 814 -25.54 19.26 39.00
N LYS A 815 -25.27 18.23 38.18
CA LYS A 815 -25.47 16.80 38.46
C LYS A 815 -24.16 16.04 38.53
N THR A 816 -23.14 16.47 37.80
CA THR A 816 -21.88 15.72 37.65
C THR A 816 -20.99 15.88 38.88
N THR A 817 -20.30 14.81 39.30
CA THR A 817 -19.40 14.87 40.46
C THR A 817 -18.20 15.76 40.14
N LEU A 818 -17.74 16.54 41.11
CA LEU A 818 -16.72 17.57 40.89
C LEU A 818 -15.36 17.03 40.40
N THR A 819 -15.11 15.73 40.59
CA THR A 819 -13.90 15.03 40.11
C THR A 819 -13.85 14.83 38.59
N PHE A 820 -14.93 15.13 37.86
CA PHE A 820 -14.96 15.19 36.40
C PHE A 820 -15.01 16.64 35.92
N ASP A 821 -14.42 16.91 34.77
CA ASP A 821 -14.34 18.23 34.15
C ASP A 821 -15.68 18.76 33.67
N ASP A 822 -16.63 17.90 33.29
CA ASP A 822 -18.02 18.29 32.97
C ASP A 822 -18.71 19.05 34.12
N ALA A 823 -18.38 18.76 35.38
CA ALA A 823 -18.89 19.53 36.52
C ALA A 823 -18.54 21.02 36.46
N ALA A 824 -17.37 21.36 35.92
CA ALA A 824 -16.96 22.75 35.76
C ALA A 824 -17.80 23.47 34.69
N LEU A 825 -18.27 22.77 33.65
CA LEU A 825 -19.19 23.33 32.67
C LEU A 825 -20.53 23.68 33.32
N GLU A 826 -21.08 22.76 34.11
CA GLU A 826 -22.37 22.94 34.80
C GLU A 826 -22.35 24.11 35.81
N ILE A 827 -21.17 24.50 36.30
CA ILE A 827 -20.98 25.58 37.28
C ILE A 827 -20.57 26.89 36.59
N PHE A 828 -19.45 26.91 35.88
CA PHE A 828 -18.88 28.18 35.41
C PHE A 828 -19.59 28.75 34.19
N TRP A 829 -20.24 27.92 33.37
CA TRP A 829 -20.98 28.41 32.21
C TRP A 829 -22.18 29.27 32.61
N PRO A 830 -23.13 28.81 33.46
CA PRO A 830 -24.23 29.68 33.90
C PRO A 830 -23.74 30.91 34.64
N LEU A 831 -22.71 30.78 35.49
CA LEU A 831 -22.16 31.92 36.25
C LEU A 831 -21.51 32.99 35.37
N ALA A 832 -20.88 32.60 34.26
CA ALA A 832 -20.27 33.55 33.32
C ALA A 832 -21.30 34.36 32.51
N TYR A 833 -22.57 33.91 32.44
CA TYR A 833 -23.62 34.48 31.59
C TYR A 833 -24.95 34.75 32.32
N ALA A 834 -24.90 35.02 33.63
CA ALA A 834 -26.04 35.41 34.46
C ALA A 834 -27.16 34.35 34.55
N GLY A 835 -26.84 33.07 34.37
CA GLY A 835 -27.73 31.93 34.62
C GLY A 835 -27.79 31.53 36.09
N THR A 836 -28.55 30.48 36.38
CA THR A 836 -28.72 29.90 37.73
C THR A 836 -28.16 28.47 37.75
N ILE A 837 -27.47 28.09 38.81
CA ILE A 837 -27.07 26.70 39.07
C ILE A 837 -28.10 26.08 40.01
N ALA A 838 -28.79 25.03 39.57
CA ALA A 838 -29.56 24.16 40.45
C ALA A 838 -28.67 22.98 40.90
N LEU A 839 -28.34 22.91 42.18
CA LEU A 839 -27.52 21.83 42.72
C LEU A 839 -28.40 20.61 43.00
N LEU A 840 -28.11 19.47 42.36
CA LEU A 840 -28.78 18.22 42.72
C LEU A 840 -28.22 17.71 44.06
N PRO A 841 -29.06 17.37 45.06
CA PRO A 841 -28.57 16.93 46.38
C PRO A 841 -27.53 15.79 46.30
N PRO A 842 -26.55 15.77 47.23
CA PRO A 842 -25.53 14.71 47.30
C PRO A 842 -26.14 13.29 47.29
N GLY A 843 -25.48 12.36 46.63
CA GLY A 843 -25.95 10.97 46.49
C GLY A 843 -27.05 10.72 45.44
N LEU A 844 -27.77 11.74 44.96
CA LEU A 844 -28.89 11.56 44.02
C LEU A 844 -28.49 11.55 42.53
N HIS A 845 -27.22 11.80 42.19
CA HIS A 845 -26.73 11.89 40.81
C HIS A 845 -26.86 10.61 39.97
N ARG A 846 -27.19 9.47 40.61
CA ARG A 846 -27.43 8.16 39.99
C ARG A 846 -28.91 7.74 39.98
N ASP A 847 -29.81 8.54 40.58
CA ASP A 847 -31.24 8.27 40.60
C ASP A 847 -31.95 9.09 39.50
N PRO A 848 -32.41 8.45 38.40
CA PRO A 848 -33.09 9.15 37.32
C PRO A 848 -34.36 9.88 37.76
N ARG A 849 -35.08 9.37 38.77
CA ARG A 849 -36.30 10.04 39.27
C ARG A 849 -35.94 11.31 40.02
N ALA A 850 -34.96 11.23 40.92
CA ALA A 850 -34.49 12.41 41.63
C ALA A 850 -33.92 13.49 40.70
N ILE A 851 -33.31 13.09 39.57
CA ILE A 851 -32.85 14.03 38.55
C ILE A 851 -34.02 14.70 37.83
N ILE A 852 -35.08 13.95 37.49
CA ILE A 852 -36.30 14.52 36.88
C ILE A 852 -37.01 15.45 37.86
N ASP A 853 -37.09 15.09 39.14
CA ASP A 853 -37.76 15.90 40.15
C ASP A 853 -36.99 17.20 40.47
N ALA A 854 -35.67 17.22 40.22
CA ALA A 854 -34.81 18.38 40.41
C ALA A 854 -34.64 19.28 39.16
N ALA A 855 -35.07 18.79 37.99
CA ALA A 855 -35.02 19.50 36.71
C ALA A 855 -36.36 20.21 36.44
#